data_AF-A0AAD5KIQ9-F1
#
_entry.id   AF-A0AAD5KIQ9-F1
#
_cell.length_a   1.000
_cell.length_b   1.000
_cell.length_c   1.000
_cell.angle_alpha   90.00
_cell.angle_beta   90.00
_cell.angle_gamma   90.00
#
_symmetry.space_group_name_H-M   'P 1'
#
loop_
_entity.id
_entity.type
_entity.pdbx_description
1 polymer ?
#
loop_
_entity_poly.entity_id
_entity_poly.type
_entity_poly.pdbx_seq_one_letter_code
_entity_poly.pdbx_strand_id
1 'polypeptide(L)'
;MKRHILAVELVLLLTVGWIQQSSGYGRGAPDTTCSTMLPRHGPNPQTSPSPYTTTPLQTSVEPGGKITVRLAAINPADNFRGFLIHASNASSQSFVALGSFINPPPNTKSVTCSPGLQNSLTHGDGRGKTTLDVTWQAPPDYQGDVQFRATFVKDYNTFWIQVPAVALVRVGRSAGVVTPAYQAPTTYSRDQASYPYVPPSTTTSTVPTTTTASSTTTLGVSTSPNPSTTQWSFAKQTPAPTASAQLPSVYMGCGDVKGCFGLQGGTCVQEGSCSAMVTYAVKGQRYEFELWATNTPANAYVAVAFSDDNLMGDDSVSECTLVNGRVNAYMSYNEGKSNTRLRDPTSGLKLMEGKYSDGNLYCRFERQAQLAIADKQFDMAKEYHLFLARGPASDNGISYHDRQKTVSARSVRLAETGSVGASKGTLVKLHGAFMVAAWMFAASCGILFARYFRLTWVGKQLGGKDLWFVFHRILMIITWLLTVIAFILIFVELGGWTSLPVTTNPHAVIGVVTTVLAFIQPFMAYFRPHPGTPKRFIFNWAHWLVGNSAHILGIVCIFLAVDLDKAAIPYWVNWLLVAYVAVHAASHLVLSLAQCCYHADGSRKPTAVFAMRDLAPHQSNQNHFYSTQQDKKEDAHGSLFRRIMLGIYIVLVSSFAAAVIATIVNGPWAKQ
;
A
#
# COMPACT_ATOMS: atom_id res chain seq x y z
N MET A 1 27.26 3.41 9.01
CA MET A 1 26.11 4.28 9.38
C MET A 1 25.80 5.35 8.31
N LYS A 2 26.72 6.27 7.95
CA LYS A 2 26.45 7.38 6.99
C LYS A 2 26.01 6.97 5.56
N ARG A 3 26.49 5.83 5.03
CA ARG A 3 26.07 5.32 3.69
C ARG A 3 24.66 4.73 3.66
N HIS A 4 24.13 4.27 4.80
CA HIS A 4 22.77 3.72 4.89
C HIS A 4 21.71 4.82 5.10
N ILE A 5 22.09 5.92 5.76
CA ILE A 5 21.23 7.10 5.92
C ILE A 5 20.97 7.76 4.56
N LEU A 6 21.98 7.82 3.68
CA LEU A 6 21.83 8.35 2.31
C LEU A 6 20.86 7.53 1.43
N ALA A 7 20.82 6.19 1.59
CA ALA A 7 19.89 5.35 0.84
C ALA A 7 18.44 5.51 1.36
N VAL A 8 18.26 5.66 2.68
CA VAL A 8 16.96 5.93 3.29
C VAL A 8 16.47 7.33 2.95
N GLU A 9 17.35 8.34 2.95
CA GLU A 9 17.04 9.71 2.52
C GLU A 9 16.75 9.78 1.02
N LEU A 10 17.45 9.03 0.17
CA LEU A 10 17.17 8.96 -1.26
C LEU A 10 15.79 8.33 -1.51
N VAL A 11 15.41 7.29 -0.77
CA VAL A 11 14.06 6.66 -0.85
C VAL A 11 12.98 7.55 -0.22
N LEU A 12 13.28 8.31 0.84
CA LEU A 12 12.36 9.30 1.43
C LEU A 12 12.16 10.50 0.49
N LEU A 13 13.23 11.00 -0.15
CA LEU A 13 13.18 12.09 -1.13
C LEU A 13 12.47 11.63 -2.41
N LEU A 14 12.66 10.38 -2.83
CA LEU A 14 11.92 9.73 -3.90
C LEU A 14 10.48 9.35 -3.53
N THR A 15 10.02 9.50 -2.28
CA THR A 15 8.61 9.29 -1.89
C THR A 15 7.90 10.60 -1.55
N VAL A 16 8.60 11.58 -0.96
CA VAL A 16 8.07 12.94 -0.71
C VAL A 16 8.02 13.78 -1.99
N GLY A 17 8.93 13.54 -2.96
CA GLY A 17 8.90 14.18 -4.28
C GLY A 17 7.68 13.82 -5.15
N TRP A 18 6.87 12.85 -4.75
CA TRP A 18 5.65 12.44 -5.47
C TRP A 18 4.36 13.05 -4.91
N ILE A 19 4.43 13.84 -3.83
CA ILE A 19 3.25 14.47 -3.23
C ILE A 19 2.93 15.85 -3.86
N GLN A 20 3.82 16.48 -4.63
CA GLN A 20 3.46 17.67 -5.40
C GLN A 20 4.12 17.74 -6.79
N GLN A 21 3.36 17.36 -7.80
CA GLN A 21 2.93 18.22 -8.92
C GLN A 21 2.07 17.37 -9.86
N SER A 22 0.77 17.64 -9.88
CA SER A 22 -0.12 17.16 -10.92
C SER A 22 0.24 17.87 -12.23
N SER A 23 1.19 17.34 -12.98
CA SER A 23 1.40 17.74 -14.38
C SER A 23 0.22 17.21 -15.20
N GLY A 24 -0.75 18.09 -15.47
CA GLY A 24 -1.89 17.82 -16.34
C GLY A 24 -1.44 17.31 -17.71
N TYR A 25 -2.20 16.36 -18.26
CA TYR A 25 -1.92 15.70 -19.53
C TYR A 25 -1.81 16.71 -20.69
N GLY A 26 -0.60 16.96 -21.20
CA GLY A 26 -0.36 17.86 -22.33
C GLY A 26 -0.49 17.17 -23.70
N ARG A 27 -1.59 16.48 -24.03
CA ARG A 27 -1.76 15.79 -25.34
C ARG A 27 -3.09 16.06 -26.06
N GLY A 28 -3.70 17.22 -25.83
CA GLY A 28 -4.87 17.67 -26.60
C GLY A 28 -6.22 17.18 -26.09
N ALA A 29 -7.29 17.86 -26.52
CA ALA A 29 -8.67 17.49 -26.20
C ALA A 29 -9.14 16.21 -26.93
N PRO A 30 -9.95 15.33 -26.29
CA PRO A 30 -10.60 14.22 -26.97
C PRO A 30 -11.82 14.66 -27.80
N ASP A 31 -12.20 13.85 -28.78
CA ASP A 31 -13.38 13.98 -29.65
C ASP A 31 -14.72 14.22 -28.90
N THR A 32 -14.87 13.66 -27.71
CA THR A 32 -16.04 13.90 -26.85
C THR A 32 -16.18 15.35 -26.34
N THR A 33 -15.20 16.22 -26.60
CA THR A 33 -15.19 17.64 -26.17
C THR A 33 -15.78 18.57 -27.23
N CYS A 34 -16.07 18.05 -28.42
CA CYS A 34 -16.43 18.88 -29.58
C CYS A 34 -17.70 19.72 -29.42
N SER A 35 -18.73 19.17 -28.75
CA SER A 35 -20.02 19.87 -28.60
C SER A 35 -20.00 20.93 -27.51
N THR A 36 -19.25 20.71 -26.43
CA THR A 36 -19.18 21.65 -25.30
C THR A 36 -18.01 22.61 -25.41
N MET A 37 -16.98 22.25 -26.18
CA MET A 37 -15.65 22.88 -26.19
C MET A 37 -15.03 23.05 -24.78
N LEU A 38 -15.52 22.30 -23.79
CA LEU A 38 -15.16 22.42 -22.39
C LEU A 38 -13.97 21.51 -22.08
N PRO A 39 -12.83 22.03 -21.59
CA PRO A 39 -11.76 21.20 -21.07
C PRO A 39 -12.32 20.22 -20.03
N ARG A 40 -12.04 18.91 -20.19
CA ARG A 40 -12.60 17.85 -19.33
C ARG A 40 -12.13 17.88 -17.87
N HIS A 41 -11.36 18.88 -17.49
CA HIS A 41 -10.76 19.07 -16.19
C HIS A 41 -10.59 20.56 -15.92
N GLY A 42 -10.62 20.94 -14.63
CA GLY A 42 -10.49 22.33 -14.18
C GLY A 42 -11.78 22.87 -13.57
N PRO A 43 -11.73 24.11 -13.04
CA PRO A 43 -12.89 24.85 -12.54
C PRO A 43 -13.82 25.29 -13.69
N ASN A 44 -14.86 26.08 -13.41
CA ASN A 44 -15.72 26.62 -14.45
C ASN A 44 -14.95 27.58 -15.40
N PRO A 45 -15.38 27.72 -16.67
CA PRO A 45 -14.78 28.67 -17.61
C PRO A 45 -14.79 30.10 -17.06
N GLN A 46 -13.79 30.89 -17.46
CA GLN A 46 -13.73 32.31 -17.14
C GLN A 46 -14.88 33.07 -17.80
N THR A 47 -15.53 33.95 -17.04
CA THR A 47 -16.60 34.84 -17.52
C THR A 47 -16.09 36.19 -18.02
N SER A 48 -14.82 36.51 -17.75
CA SER A 48 -14.15 37.69 -18.27
C SER A 48 -13.87 37.57 -19.78
N PRO A 49 -13.68 38.69 -20.50
CA PRO A 49 -13.24 38.65 -21.90
C PRO A 49 -11.96 37.83 -22.08
N SER A 50 -11.89 37.07 -23.18
CA SER A 50 -10.70 36.26 -23.46
C SER A 50 -9.51 37.15 -23.85
N PRO A 51 -8.30 36.94 -23.30
CA PRO A 51 -7.10 37.66 -23.72
C PRO A 51 -6.51 37.11 -25.04
N TYR A 52 -7.21 36.18 -25.69
CA TYR A 52 -6.80 35.53 -26.94
C TYR A 52 -7.87 35.72 -28.01
N THR A 53 -7.45 35.76 -29.26
CA THR A 53 -8.31 36.00 -30.42
C THR A 53 -8.08 34.96 -31.51
N THR A 54 -9.13 34.72 -32.30
CA THR A 54 -9.08 33.90 -33.52
C THR A 54 -9.40 34.79 -34.71
N THR A 55 -8.48 34.89 -35.66
CA THR A 55 -8.54 35.79 -36.82
C THR A 55 -8.36 35.01 -38.13
N PRO A 56 -9.41 34.83 -38.94
CA PRO A 56 -9.26 34.37 -40.32
C PRO A 56 -8.49 35.42 -41.13
N LEU A 57 -7.42 35.00 -41.83
CA LEU A 57 -6.64 35.90 -42.68
C LEU A 57 -7.34 36.18 -44.03
N GLN A 58 -8.32 35.35 -44.38
CA GLN A 58 -9.22 35.53 -45.51
C GLN A 58 -10.66 35.40 -45.03
N THR A 59 -11.53 36.32 -45.47
CA THR A 59 -12.97 36.35 -45.12
C THR A 59 -13.86 35.77 -46.22
N SER A 60 -13.28 35.34 -47.34
CA SER A 60 -14.00 34.67 -48.43
C SER A 60 -13.17 33.52 -49.00
N VAL A 61 -13.83 32.40 -49.34
CA VAL A 61 -13.19 31.23 -49.96
C VAL A 61 -14.18 30.49 -50.85
N GLU A 62 -13.70 29.93 -51.96
CA GLU A 62 -14.53 29.07 -52.81
C GLU A 62 -14.78 27.71 -52.13
N PRO A 63 -15.87 27.00 -52.46
CA PRO A 63 -16.08 25.62 -52.00
C PRO A 63 -14.86 24.73 -52.30
N GLY A 64 -14.38 23.97 -51.32
CA GLY A 64 -13.14 23.18 -51.42
C GLY A 64 -11.83 23.97 -51.27
N GLY A 65 -11.89 25.31 -51.24
CA GLY A 65 -10.74 26.19 -51.08
C GLY A 65 -10.18 26.21 -49.65
N LYS A 66 -9.03 26.85 -49.48
CA LYS A 66 -8.23 26.83 -48.23
C LYS A 66 -8.00 28.24 -47.72
N ILE A 67 -8.10 28.44 -46.40
CA ILE A 67 -7.77 29.70 -45.73
C ILE A 67 -6.83 29.45 -44.55
N THR A 68 -6.14 30.50 -44.12
CA THR A 68 -5.35 30.50 -42.88
C THR A 68 -6.15 31.16 -41.76
N VAL A 69 -6.16 30.53 -40.60
CA VAL A 69 -6.77 31.06 -39.36
C VAL A 69 -5.68 31.21 -38.31
N ARG A 70 -5.56 32.40 -37.74
CA ARG A 70 -4.57 32.74 -36.73
C ARG A 70 -5.18 32.75 -35.34
N LEU A 71 -4.60 32.00 -34.42
CA LEU A 71 -4.89 32.05 -32.98
C LEU A 71 -3.76 32.83 -32.29
N ALA A 72 -4.06 33.94 -31.61
CA ALA A 72 -3.03 34.79 -31.02
C ALA A 72 -3.46 35.40 -29.68
N ALA A 73 -2.48 35.67 -28.81
CA ALA A 73 -2.67 36.53 -27.64
C ALA A 73 -2.81 38.00 -28.07
N ILE A 74 -3.71 38.73 -27.42
CA ILE A 74 -3.91 40.17 -27.67
C ILE A 74 -2.69 40.95 -27.15
N ASN A 75 -2.18 40.58 -25.97
CA ASN A 75 -0.94 41.10 -25.41
C ASN A 75 0.22 40.15 -25.71
N PRO A 76 1.36 40.63 -26.25
CA PRO A 76 2.53 39.78 -26.55
C PRO A 76 3.14 39.09 -25.32
N ALA A 77 2.88 39.60 -24.12
CA ALA A 77 3.34 39.00 -22.86
C ALA A 77 2.49 37.81 -22.40
N ASP A 78 1.28 37.63 -22.94
CA ASP A 78 0.41 36.51 -22.63
C ASP A 78 0.68 35.31 -23.55
N ASN A 79 0.44 34.09 -23.05
CA ASN A 79 0.52 32.87 -23.84
C ASN A 79 -0.58 31.88 -23.45
N PHE A 80 -1.07 31.12 -24.43
CA PHE A 80 -1.98 30.00 -24.22
C PHE A 80 -1.22 28.68 -24.37
N ARG A 81 -1.50 27.72 -23.48
CA ARG A 81 -0.85 26.39 -23.48
C ARG A 81 -1.69 25.35 -24.22
N GLY A 82 -3.01 25.46 -24.15
CA GLY A 82 -3.95 24.58 -24.81
C GLY A 82 -4.95 25.34 -25.66
N PHE A 83 -5.43 24.71 -26.73
CA PHE A 83 -6.53 25.20 -27.52
C PHE A 83 -7.38 24.05 -28.09
N LEU A 84 -8.62 24.37 -28.50
CA LEU A 84 -9.47 23.56 -29.37
C LEU A 84 -10.20 24.52 -30.33
N ILE A 85 -10.09 24.31 -31.63
CA ILE A 85 -10.75 25.14 -32.65
C ILE A 85 -11.60 24.28 -33.57
N HIS A 86 -12.78 24.80 -33.94
CA HIS A 86 -13.62 24.25 -34.99
C HIS A 86 -14.35 25.35 -35.75
N ALA A 87 -14.96 25.00 -36.87
CA ALA A 87 -15.75 25.89 -37.71
C ALA A 87 -17.19 25.37 -37.77
N SER A 88 -18.20 26.22 -37.65
CA SER A 88 -19.61 25.84 -37.74
C SER A 88 -20.38 26.79 -38.66
N ASN A 89 -21.58 26.39 -39.07
CA ASN A 89 -22.48 27.27 -39.82
C ASN A 89 -22.89 28.47 -38.94
N ALA A 90 -22.69 29.69 -39.42
CA ALA A 90 -23.01 30.92 -38.67
C ALA A 90 -24.52 31.09 -38.43
N SER A 91 -25.37 30.56 -39.33
CA SER A 91 -26.83 30.67 -39.27
C SER A 91 -27.49 29.55 -38.47
N SER A 92 -26.73 28.56 -38.00
CA SER A 92 -27.27 27.43 -37.23
C SER A 92 -26.80 27.49 -35.78
N GLN A 93 -27.71 27.20 -34.84
CA GLN A 93 -27.34 26.92 -33.44
C GLN A 93 -26.71 25.52 -33.26
N SER A 94 -26.56 24.75 -34.34
CA SER A 94 -25.97 23.42 -34.32
C SER A 94 -24.44 23.48 -34.27
N PHE A 95 -23.83 22.82 -33.29
CA PHE A 95 -22.36 22.68 -33.13
C PHE A 95 -21.73 21.65 -34.10
N VAL A 96 -22.29 21.52 -35.29
CA VAL A 96 -21.76 20.64 -36.33
C VAL A 96 -20.51 21.28 -36.94
N ALA A 97 -19.37 20.60 -36.75
CA ALA A 97 -18.10 21.06 -37.26
C ALA A 97 -17.98 20.86 -38.78
N LEU A 98 -17.66 21.93 -39.50
CA LEU A 98 -17.53 21.99 -40.95
C LEU A 98 -16.07 22.06 -41.38
N GLY A 99 -15.79 21.46 -42.53
CA GLY A 99 -14.48 21.49 -43.19
C GLY A 99 -13.45 20.60 -42.52
N SER A 100 -12.19 20.80 -42.86
CA SER A 100 -11.08 20.03 -42.30
C SER A 100 -9.88 20.91 -42.05
N PHE A 101 -9.22 20.73 -40.92
CA PHE A 101 -7.91 21.34 -40.66
C PHE A 101 -6.83 20.48 -41.29
N ILE A 102 -6.18 21.03 -42.32
CA ILE A 102 -5.19 20.32 -43.13
C ILE A 102 -3.79 20.79 -42.80
N ASN A 103 -2.79 19.92 -43.01
CA ASN A 103 -1.38 20.20 -42.73
C ASN A 103 -1.16 20.82 -41.33
N PRO A 104 -1.66 20.17 -40.26
CA PRO A 104 -1.59 20.71 -38.90
C PRO A 104 -0.13 20.97 -38.49
N PRO A 105 0.21 22.14 -37.92
CA PRO A 105 1.57 22.44 -37.49
C PRO A 105 2.11 21.41 -36.48
N PRO A 106 3.45 21.26 -36.37
CA PRO A 106 4.06 20.46 -35.31
C PRO A 106 3.52 20.89 -33.94
N ASN A 107 3.32 19.94 -33.02
CA ASN A 107 2.73 20.17 -31.69
C ASN A 107 1.23 20.53 -31.71
N THR A 108 0.51 20.15 -32.75
CA THR A 108 -0.95 20.13 -32.81
C THR A 108 -1.46 18.72 -33.11
N LYS A 109 -2.75 18.48 -32.87
CA LYS A 109 -3.41 17.19 -33.06
C LYS A 109 -4.78 17.41 -33.67
N SER A 110 -5.06 16.77 -34.81
CA SER A 110 -6.40 16.80 -35.41
C SER A 110 -7.39 15.97 -34.58
N VAL A 111 -8.60 16.48 -34.46
CA VAL A 111 -9.73 15.85 -33.77
C VAL A 111 -10.88 15.73 -34.75
N THR A 112 -11.56 14.59 -34.70
CA THR A 112 -12.76 14.35 -35.49
C THR A 112 -13.99 14.58 -34.63
N CYS A 113 -14.75 15.62 -34.93
CA CYS A 113 -16.02 15.96 -34.31
C CYS A 113 -17.16 15.53 -35.23
N SER A 114 -17.97 14.54 -34.88
CA SER A 114 -19.02 14.05 -35.79
C SER A 114 -20.06 15.12 -36.14
N PRO A 115 -20.52 15.21 -37.41
CA PRO A 115 -20.13 14.42 -38.58
C PRO A 115 -18.85 14.95 -39.28
N GLY A 116 -18.05 14.05 -39.85
CA GLY A 116 -16.85 14.40 -40.64
C GLY A 116 -15.57 13.72 -40.15
N LEU A 117 -14.42 14.07 -40.75
CA LEU A 117 -13.08 13.68 -40.32
C LEU A 117 -12.20 14.93 -40.18
N GLN A 118 -11.41 15.01 -39.11
CA GLN A 118 -10.40 16.07 -38.91
C GLN A 118 -10.93 17.51 -39.01
N ASN A 119 -12.21 17.71 -38.68
CA ASN A 119 -12.90 19.01 -38.73
C ASN A 119 -12.66 19.87 -37.49
N SER A 120 -11.76 19.46 -36.60
CA SER A 120 -11.31 20.25 -35.46
C SER A 120 -9.84 20.01 -35.16
N LEU A 121 -9.23 20.96 -34.46
CA LEU A 121 -7.80 20.93 -34.17
C LEU A 121 -7.54 21.32 -32.70
N THR A 122 -6.65 20.60 -32.04
CA THR A 122 -6.25 20.85 -30.65
C THR A 122 -4.73 20.88 -30.50
N HIS A 123 -4.26 21.30 -29.33
CA HIS A 123 -2.83 21.27 -28.98
C HIS A 123 -2.30 19.83 -28.89
N GLY A 124 -1.06 19.61 -29.32
CA GLY A 124 -0.34 18.34 -29.20
C GLY A 124 0.60 18.29 -27.99
N ASP A 125 0.95 19.46 -27.44
CA ASP A 125 1.77 19.64 -26.24
C ASP A 125 1.28 20.82 -25.37
N GLY A 126 1.75 20.90 -24.13
CA GLY A 126 1.43 21.98 -23.19
C GLY A 126 2.39 23.18 -23.25
N ARG A 127 3.19 23.35 -24.31
CA ARG A 127 4.11 24.48 -24.44
C ARG A 127 3.31 25.77 -24.66
N GLY A 128 3.73 26.87 -24.03
CA GLY A 128 3.10 28.18 -24.20
C GLY A 128 3.25 28.68 -25.65
N LYS A 129 2.16 29.21 -26.19
CA LYS A 129 2.06 29.72 -27.56
C LYS A 129 1.54 31.16 -27.49
N THR A 130 2.22 32.08 -28.15
CA THR A 130 1.77 33.47 -28.32
C THR A 130 0.95 33.61 -29.61
N THR A 131 1.33 32.88 -30.66
CA THR A 131 0.64 32.83 -31.95
C THR A 131 0.69 31.41 -32.53
N LEU A 132 -0.34 31.03 -33.29
CA LEU A 132 -0.43 29.78 -34.03
C LEU A 132 -1.30 29.97 -35.29
N ASP A 133 -0.72 29.70 -36.47
CA ASP A 133 -1.43 29.72 -37.74
C ASP A 133 -1.83 28.31 -38.16
N VAL A 134 -3.09 28.11 -38.52
CA VAL A 134 -3.65 26.82 -38.91
C VAL A 134 -4.39 26.93 -40.24
N THR A 135 -4.30 25.91 -41.08
CA THR A 135 -4.96 25.90 -42.40
C THR A 135 -6.29 25.16 -42.32
N TRP A 136 -7.38 25.81 -42.73
CA TRP A 136 -8.71 25.22 -42.81
C TRP A 136 -9.16 25.11 -44.27
N GLN A 137 -9.71 23.95 -44.64
CA GLN A 137 -10.27 23.67 -45.95
C GLN A 137 -11.80 23.60 -45.88
N ALA A 138 -12.46 24.37 -46.74
CA ALA A 138 -13.91 24.46 -46.81
C ALA A 138 -14.55 23.23 -47.45
N PRO A 139 -15.80 22.89 -47.07
CA PRO A 139 -16.73 22.05 -47.78
C PRO A 139 -16.65 22.08 -49.31
N PRO A 140 -16.39 21.02 -50.09
CA PRO A 140 -16.66 21.08 -51.54
C PRO A 140 -18.15 21.30 -51.85
N ASP A 141 -19.03 20.82 -50.97
CA ASP A 141 -20.49 20.81 -51.08
C ASP A 141 -21.19 21.89 -50.23
N TYR A 142 -20.44 22.71 -49.50
CA TYR A 142 -20.99 23.73 -48.60
C TYR A 142 -20.92 25.13 -49.23
N GLN A 143 -22.02 25.89 -49.13
CA GLN A 143 -22.07 27.32 -49.40
C GLN A 143 -22.80 28.01 -48.25
N GLY A 144 -22.19 29.05 -47.68
CA GLY A 144 -22.76 29.76 -46.53
C GLY A 144 -21.71 30.58 -45.78
N ASP A 145 -22.13 31.17 -44.67
CA ASP A 145 -21.22 31.84 -43.73
C ASP A 145 -20.75 30.87 -42.64
N VAL A 146 -19.45 30.87 -42.41
CA VAL A 146 -18.79 30.01 -41.42
C VAL A 146 -18.27 30.85 -40.27
N GLN A 147 -18.55 30.40 -39.04
CA GLN A 147 -18.01 30.97 -37.81
C GLN A 147 -16.98 30.03 -37.20
N PHE A 148 -15.78 30.54 -36.93
CA PHE A 148 -14.80 29.82 -36.12
C PHE A 148 -15.05 30.09 -34.63
N ARG A 149 -14.96 29.04 -33.81
CA ARG A 149 -14.96 29.14 -32.35
C ARG A 149 -13.75 28.43 -31.80
N ALA A 150 -13.15 29.02 -30.77
CA ALA A 150 -11.98 28.48 -30.11
C ALA A 150 -12.15 28.44 -28.58
N THR A 151 -11.58 27.41 -27.97
CA THR A 151 -11.30 27.36 -26.54
C THR A 151 -9.83 27.65 -26.33
N PHE A 152 -9.49 28.51 -25.38
CA PHE A 152 -8.13 28.86 -25.01
C PHE A 152 -7.86 28.52 -23.54
N VAL A 153 -6.75 27.83 -23.29
CA VAL A 153 -6.32 27.42 -21.95
C VAL A 153 -5.00 28.11 -21.62
N LYS A 154 -5.00 29.00 -20.62
CA LYS A 154 -3.78 29.64 -20.09
C LYS A 154 -3.04 28.68 -19.16
N ASP A 155 -3.77 28.07 -18.24
CA ASP A 155 -3.28 27.06 -17.30
C ASP A 155 -4.42 26.11 -16.86
N TYR A 156 -4.15 25.17 -15.97
CA TYR A 156 -5.11 24.15 -15.52
C TYR A 156 -6.40 24.74 -14.92
N ASN A 157 -6.33 25.93 -14.32
CA ASN A 157 -7.46 26.59 -13.67
C ASN A 157 -8.05 27.74 -14.50
N THR A 158 -7.35 28.22 -15.52
CA THR A 158 -7.72 29.44 -16.25
C THR A 158 -7.92 29.18 -17.74
N PHE A 159 -9.17 29.21 -18.20
CA PHE A 159 -9.52 28.97 -19.59
C PHE A 159 -10.84 29.64 -20.03
N TRP A 160 -10.97 29.90 -21.33
CA TRP A 160 -12.15 30.48 -21.98
C TRP A 160 -12.67 29.52 -23.05
N ILE A 161 -13.97 29.34 -23.14
CA ILE A 161 -14.60 28.40 -24.09
C ILE A 161 -15.44 29.14 -25.13
N GLN A 162 -15.61 28.53 -26.30
CA GLN A 162 -16.50 29.00 -27.37
C GLN A 162 -16.28 30.46 -27.79
N VAL A 163 -15.04 30.95 -27.71
CA VAL A 163 -14.67 32.31 -28.10
C VAL A 163 -14.83 32.44 -29.62
N PRO A 164 -15.73 33.30 -30.13
CA PRO A 164 -15.94 33.46 -31.55
C PRO A 164 -14.74 34.17 -32.19
N ALA A 165 -14.46 33.85 -33.46
CA ALA A 165 -13.51 34.61 -34.26
C ALA A 165 -14.00 36.03 -34.55
N VAL A 166 -13.05 36.93 -34.83
CA VAL A 166 -13.33 38.37 -35.07
C VAL A 166 -14.11 38.65 -36.34
N ALA A 167 -14.13 37.71 -37.29
CA ALA A 167 -14.85 37.83 -38.55
C ALA A 167 -15.42 36.47 -38.98
N LEU A 168 -16.54 36.51 -39.71
CA LEU A 168 -17.10 35.37 -40.42
C LEU A 168 -16.34 35.13 -41.74
N VAL A 169 -16.41 33.90 -42.24
CA VAL A 169 -15.85 33.54 -43.56
C VAL A 169 -16.97 33.09 -44.48
N ARG A 170 -17.13 33.77 -45.62
CA ARG A 170 -18.11 33.42 -46.66
C ARG A 170 -17.54 32.34 -47.57
N VAL A 171 -18.20 31.18 -47.62
CA VAL A 171 -17.91 30.10 -48.58
C VAL A 171 -18.82 30.24 -49.80
N GLY A 172 -18.26 30.59 -50.95
CA GLY A 172 -19.00 30.80 -52.20
C GLY A 172 -18.09 31.24 -53.36
N ARG A 173 -18.56 31.12 -54.61
CA ARG A 173 -17.82 31.60 -55.80
C ARG A 173 -17.75 33.12 -55.77
N SER A 174 -16.54 33.68 -55.76
CA SER A 174 -16.31 35.11 -55.49
C SER A 174 -16.77 35.98 -56.66
N ALA A 175 -17.67 36.93 -56.40
CA ALA A 175 -17.65 38.21 -57.09
C ALA A 175 -16.75 39.16 -56.29
N GLY A 176 -15.55 39.45 -56.81
CA GLY A 176 -14.70 40.58 -56.41
C GLY A 176 -14.02 40.49 -55.04
N VAL A 177 -12.70 40.38 -55.05
CA VAL A 177 -11.83 40.62 -53.88
C VAL A 177 -11.94 42.09 -53.49
N VAL A 178 -12.45 42.38 -52.29
CA VAL A 178 -12.26 43.67 -51.62
C VAL A 178 -11.41 43.41 -50.38
N THR A 179 -10.20 43.97 -50.36
CA THR A 179 -9.36 44.05 -49.18
C THR A 179 -9.84 45.23 -48.33
N PRO A 180 -10.28 45.06 -47.07
CA PRO A 180 -10.46 46.19 -46.17
C PRO A 180 -9.13 46.49 -45.46
N ALA A 181 -8.77 47.76 -45.43
CA ALA A 181 -7.63 48.30 -44.70
C ALA A 181 -7.76 48.08 -43.19
N TYR A 182 -6.60 47.92 -42.54
CA TYR A 182 -6.43 47.89 -41.10
C TYR A 182 -7.10 49.11 -40.42
N GLN A 183 -8.10 48.87 -39.57
CA GLN A 183 -8.58 49.86 -38.61
C GLN A 183 -8.12 49.45 -37.20
N ALA A 184 -7.48 50.39 -36.51
CA ALA A 184 -7.05 50.27 -35.13
C ALA A 184 -8.24 50.07 -34.17
N PRO A 185 -8.04 49.49 -32.98
CA PRO A 185 -9.15 49.13 -32.10
C PRO A 185 -9.82 50.37 -31.52
N THR A 186 -11.09 50.59 -31.85
CA THR A 186 -11.96 51.49 -31.08
C THR A 186 -12.41 50.81 -29.80
N THR A 187 -12.23 51.51 -28.70
CA THR A 187 -12.73 51.19 -27.35
C THR A 187 -14.22 50.85 -27.37
N TYR A 188 -14.59 49.64 -26.93
CA TYR A 188 -15.99 49.27 -26.73
C TYR A 188 -16.53 49.91 -25.45
N SER A 189 -17.56 50.74 -25.63
CA SER A 189 -18.42 51.22 -24.56
C SER A 189 -19.22 50.07 -23.95
N ARG A 190 -19.34 50.13 -22.63
CA ARG A 190 -20.25 49.38 -21.77
C ARG A 190 -21.70 49.72 -22.19
N ASP A 191 -22.43 48.76 -22.74
CA ASP A 191 -23.83 48.44 -22.38
C ASP A 191 -24.52 47.51 -23.40
N GLN A 192 -25.41 46.68 -22.86
CA GLN A 192 -26.41 45.81 -23.50
C GLN A 192 -25.96 44.45 -24.09
N ALA A 193 -26.19 43.39 -23.31
CA ALA A 193 -27.06 42.27 -23.72
C ALA A 193 -27.38 41.38 -22.51
N SER A 194 -28.54 41.61 -21.91
CA SER A 194 -29.17 40.74 -20.91
C SER A 194 -30.05 39.70 -21.60
N TYR A 195 -29.85 38.42 -21.29
CA TYR A 195 -30.91 37.40 -21.39
C TYR A 195 -31.01 36.67 -20.03
N PRO A 196 -32.21 36.53 -19.44
CA PRO A 196 -32.39 36.02 -18.09
C PRO A 196 -32.39 34.48 -18.03
N TYR A 197 -31.63 33.93 -17.08
CA TYR A 197 -31.70 32.52 -16.69
C TYR A 197 -32.56 32.38 -15.43
N VAL A 198 -33.55 31.48 -15.49
CA VAL A 198 -34.47 31.14 -14.39
C VAL A 198 -33.85 30.02 -13.53
N PRO A 199 -33.66 30.20 -12.22
CA PRO A 199 -33.20 29.13 -11.33
C PRO A 199 -34.38 28.26 -10.82
N PRO A 200 -34.17 26.95 -10.54
CA PRO A 200 -35.14 26.14 -9.83
C PRO A 200 -35.11 26.40 -8.31
N SER A 201 -36.30 26.45 -7.72
CA SER A 201 -36.60 26.69 -6.31
C SER A 201 -36.00 25.63 -5.37
N THR A 202 -35.44 26.11 -4.25
CA THR A 202 -34.98 25.29 -3.12
C THR A 202 -35.94 25.50 -1.96
N THR A 203 -36.54 24.42 -1.44
CA THR A 203 -37.37 24.42 -0.24
C THR A 203 -36.50 24.41 1.01
N THR A 204 -36.69 25.42 1.84
CA THR A 204 -36.06 25.64 3.13
C THR A 204 -36.72 24.78 4.21
N SER A 205 -35.93 24.13 5.07
CA SER A 205 -36.38 23.68 6.40
C SER A 205 -35.40 24.19 7.44
N THR A 206 -35.94 25.01 8.34
CA THR A 206 -35.29 25.71 9.45
C THR A 206 -35.00 24.80 10.63
N VAL A 207 -33.82 24.93 11.24
CA VAL A 207 -33.55 24.52 12.63
C VAL A 207 -32.85 25.68 13.35
N PRO A 208 -33.27 26.08 14.57
CA PRO A 208 -32.73 27.25 15.25
C PRO A 208 -31.47 26.95 16.06
N THR A 209 -30.63 27.98 16.13
CA THR A 209 -29.40 28.08 16.93
C THR A 209 -29.74 28.43 18.38
N THR A 210 -29.04 27.81 19.34
CA THR A 210 -28.91 28.37 20.69
C THR A 210 -27.48 28.19 21.20
N THR A 211 -26.87 29.32 21.51
CA THR A 211 -25.62 29.57 22.24
C THR A 211 -25.72 29.17 23.70
N THR A 212 -24.65 28.65 24.31
CA THR A 212 -24.38 28.88 25.75
C THR A 212 -22.90 28.76 26.09
N ALA A 213 -22.52 29.57 27.09
CA ALA A 213 -21.19 30.02 27.47
C ALA A 213 -20.38 29.03 28.34
N SER A 214 -19.08 29.32 28.44
CA SER A 214 -18.14 28.76 29.41
C SER A 214 -18.35 29.34 30.81
N SER A 215 -18.19 28.50 31.83
CA SER A 215 -17.88 28.92 33.19
C SER A 215 -17.02 27.88 33.91
N THR A 216 -15.83 28.33 34.28
CA THR A 216 -14.91 27.83 35.30
C THR A 216 -15.62 27.73 36.67
N THR A 217 -15.19 26.85 37.59
CA THR A 217 -14.55 27.16 38.90
C THR A 217 -14.68 26.01 39.93
N THR A 218 -13.52 25.68 40.54
CA THR A 218 -13.23 25.26 41.95
C THR A 218 -13.85 24.02 42.61
N LEU A 219 -12.92 23.17 43.07
CA LEU A 219 -13.06 22.15 44.11
C LEU A 219 -13.03 22.78 45.52
N GLY A 220 -13.95 22.36 46.38
CA GLY A 220 -13.99 22.63 47.81
C GLY A 220 -14.20 21.34 48.60
N VAL A 221 -13.37 21.16 49.63
CA VAL A 221 -13.30 20.06 50.60
C VAL A 221 -14.39 20.21 51.67
N SER A 222 -14.94 19.11 52.22
CA SER A 222 -14.99 18.81 53.69
C SER A 222 -16.09 17.81 54.13
N THR A 223 -15.65 16.80 54.90
CA THR A 223 -16.21 16.15 56.12
C THR A 223 -17.50 15.28 56.16
N SER A 224 -17.29 14.07 56.71
CA SER A 224 -18.17 13.06 57.36
C SER A 224 -19.17 13.63 58.41
N PRO A 225 -20.15 12.88 59.02
CA PRO A 225 -20.20 11.41 59.27
C PRO A 225 -21.55 10.64 59.12
N ASN A 226 -21.41 9.30 59.16
CA ASN A 226 -22.29 8.12 59.39
C ASN A 226 -23.59 8.31 60.24
N PRO A 227 -24.50 7.30 60.47
CA PRO A 227 -24.56 5.88 60.00
C PRO A 227 -25.97 5.31 59.63
N SER A 228 -25.98 3.98 59.36
CA SER A 228 -27.10 2.99 59.52
C SER A 228 -27.96 2.73 58.25
N THR A 229 -28.34 1.51 57.83
CA THR A 229 -28.26 0.15 58.40
C THR A 229 -28.68 -0.91 57.35
N THR A 230 -28.14 -2.14 57.50
CA THR A 230 -28.70 -3.49 57.20
C THR A 230 -28.73 -4.11 55.79
N GLN A 231 -27.80 -5.08 55.61
CA GLN A 231 -27.93 -6.52 55.23
C GLN A 231 -28.70 -6.92 53.94
N TRP A 232 -28.26 -7.89 53.13
CA TRP A 232 -27.86 -9.26 53.47
C TRP A 232 -26.77 -9.86 52.55
N SER A 233 -26.00 -10.76 53.19
CA SER A 233 -24.87 -11.55 52.73
C SER A 233 -25.26 -12.87 52.06
N PHE A 234 -24.53 -13.23 50.98
CA PHE A 234 -24.14 -14.61 50.67
C PHE A 234 -22.67 -14.61 50.24
N ALA A 235 -21.78 -14.75 51.23
CA ALA A 235 -20.37 -15.02 51.01
C ALA A 235 -20.22 -16.46 50.51
N LYS A 236 -19.73 -16.62 49.29
CA LYS A 236 -19.26 -17.91 48.80
C LYS A 236 -17.90 -18.16 49.44
N GLN A 237 -17.83 -19.22 50.25
CA GLN A 237 -16.64 -19.69 50.93
C GLN A 237 -15.46 -19.76 49.95
N THR A 238 -14.46 -18.92 50.22
CA THR A 238 -13.11 -19.10 49.71
C THR A 238 -12.57 -20.38 50.34
N PRO A 239 -12.21 -21.42 49.57
CA PRO A 239 -11.44 -22.51 50.16
C PRO A 239 -10.15 -21.93 50.71
N ALA A 240 -9.80 -22.36 51.92
CA ALA A 240 -8.55 -22.05 52.60
C ALA A 240 -7.36 -22.21 51.65
N PRO A 241 -6.27 -21.43 51.83
CA PRO A 241 -5.09 -21.57 50.99
C PRO A 241 -4.53 -22.98 51.16
N THR A 242 -4.78 -23.84 50.18
CA THR A 242 -4.01 -25.04 49.95
C THR A 242 -2.56 -24.60 49.87
N ALA A 243 -1.71 -25.22 50.69
CA ALA A 243 -0.28 -24.95 50.85
C ALA A 243 0.35 -24.31 49.60
N SER A 244 1.01 -23.16 49.75
CA SER A 244 1.80 -22.58 48.68
C SER A 244 2.70 -23.69 48.12
N ALA A 245 2.57 -24.00 46.83
CA ALA A 245 3.61 -24.73 46.14
C ALA A 245 4.90 -23.90 46.35
N GLN A 246 5.79 -24.38 47.21
CA GLN A 246 7.09 -23.75 47.40
C GLN A 246 7.74 -23.67 46.02
N LEU A 247 8.01 -22.44 45.56
CA LEU A 247 8.76 -22.21 44.33
C LEU A 247 10.04 -23.05 44.39
N PRO A 248 10.42 -23.76 43.31
CA PRO A 248 11.65 -24.54 43.30
C PRO A 248 12.83 -23.69 43.77
N SER A 249 13.75 -24.27 44.54
CA SER A 249 14.83 -23.53 45.22
C SER A 249 15.68 -22.67 44.27
N VAL A 250 15.73 -23.01 42.98
CA VAL A 250 16.42 -22.26 41.92
C VAL A 250 15.84 -20.84 41.72
N TYR A 251 14.56 -20.62 42.02
CA TYR A 251 13.95 -19.28 41.93
C TYR A 251 14.25 -18.42 43.16
N MET A 252 14.70 -19.02 44.27
CA MET A 252 14.97 -18.27 45.50
C MET A 252 16.21 -17.39 45.33
N GLY A 253 16.06 -16.11 45.66
CA GLY A 253 17.13 -15.12 45.57
C GLY A 253 17.28 -14.47 44.19
N CYS A 254 16.43 -14.82 43.21
CA CYS A 254 16.34 -14.09 41.94
C CYS A 254 15.92 -12.64 42.17
N GLY A 255 16.77 -11.69 41.75
CA GLY A 255 16.52 -10.26 41.92
C GLY A 255 17.15 -9.63 43.16
N ASP A 256 17.54 -10.44 44.14
CA ASP A 256 18.18 -9.98 45.37
C ASP A 256 19.68 -10.33 45.38
N VAL A 257 19.98 -11.63 45.33
CA VAL A 257 21.34 -12.17 45.47
C VAL A 257 21.84 -12.89 44.21
N LYS A 258 20.93 -13.15 43.25
CA LYS A 258 21.21 -13.79 41.96
C LYS A 258 20.59 -13.01 40.81
N GLY A 259 21.27 -12.95 39.68
CA GLY A 259 20.66 -12.59 38.41
C GLY A 259 19.97 -13.80 37.79
N CYS A 260 18.81 -13.61 37.16
CA CYS A 260 17.99 -14.70 36.64
C CYS A 260 17.46 -14.42 35.24
N PHE A 261 17.52 -15.42 34.37
CA PHE A 261 17.06 -15.35 33.00
C PHE A 261 16.39 -16.66 32.60
N GLY A 262 15.16 -16.60 32.10
CA GLY A 262 14.35 -17.78 31.78
C GLY A 262 13.96 -17.85 30.31
N LEU A 263 13.54 -19.03 29.83
CA LEU A 263 13.20 -19.35 28.43
C LEU A 263 11.95 -18.60 27.88
N GLN A 264 11.44 -17.63 28.63
CA GLN A 264 10.35 -16.71 28.29
C GLN A 264 10.64 -15.28 28.79
N GLY A 265 11.91 -14.98 29.06
CA GLY A 265 12.37 -13.75 29.71
C GLY A 265 12.03 -13.63 31.20
N GLY A 266 12.12 -12.41 31.71
CA GLY A 266 11.91 -12.12 33.14
C GLY A 266 10.49 -12.37 33.69
N THR A 267 9.46 -12.55 32.85
CA THR A 267 8.09 -12.79 33.32
C THR A 267 7.91 -14.18 33.92
N CYS A 268 8.46 -15.24 33.29
CA CYS A 268 8.37 -16.58 33.87
C CYS A 268 9.16 -16.70 35.18
N VAL A 269 10.20 -15.87 35.35
CA VAL A 269 11.01 -15.85 36.58
C VAL A 269 10.19 -15.32 37.74
N GLN A 270 9.37 -14.27 37.52
CA GLN A 270 8.48 -13.71 38.54
C GLN A 270 7.30 -14.65 38.87
N GLU A 271 6.80 -15.36 37.87
CA GLU A 271 5.69 -16.31 38.00
C GLU A 271 6.12 -17.69 38.53
N GLY A 272 7.43 -17.99 38.54
CA GLY A 272 7.94 -19.31 38.94
C GLY A 272 7.68 -20.43 37.94
N SER A 273 7.42 -20.07 36.68
CA SER A 273 6.82 -20.95 35.67
C SER A 273 7.76 -21.31 34.51
N CYS A 274 9.05 -20.94 34.59
CA CYS A 274 9.99 -21.14 33.48
C CYS A 274 10.20 -22.62 33.14
N SER A 275 10.10 -22.93 31.84
CA SER A 275 10.42 -24.26 31.29
C SER A 275 11.92 -24.55 31.27
N ALA A 276 12.74 -23.50 31.18
CA ALA A 276 14.15 -23.53 31.51
C ALA A 276 14.62 -22.16 32.01
N MET A 277 15.69 -22.12 32.79
CA MET A 277 16.29 -20.89 33.29
C MET A 277 17.77 -21.06 33.62
N VAL A 278 18.47 -19.93 33.63
CA VAL A 278 19.80 -19.75 34.20
C VAL A 278 19.73 -18.75 35.34
N THR A 279 20.38 -19.07 36.44
CA THR A 279 20.75 -18.10 37.47
C THR A 279 22.25 -17.92 37.47
N TYR A 280 22.71 -16.74 37.90
CA TYR A 280 24.13 -16.46 38.06
C TYR A 280 24.36 -15.58 39.29
N ALA A 281 25.49 -15.82 39.95
CA ALA A 281 25.97 -15.03 41.08
C ALA A 281 27.49 -14.92 41.08
N VAL A 282 27.99 -13.78 41.52
CA VAL A 282 29.44 -13.52 41.66
C VAL A 282 29.90 -13.99 43.03
N LYS A 283 30.88 -14.89 43.08
CA LYS A 283 31.54 -15.38 44.30
C LYS A 283 33.04 -15.09 44.23
N GLY A 284 33.42 -13.85 44.54
CA GLY A 284 34.81 -13.40 44.45
C GLY A 284 35.31 -13.35 43.00
N GLN A 285 36.30 -14.18 42.67
CA GLN A 285 36.89 -14.29 41.32
C GLN A 285 36.22 -15.38 40.45
N ARG A 286 35.16 -16.02 40.94
CA ARG A 286 34.42 -17.08 40.23
C ARG A 286 32.95 -16.71 40.11
N TYR A 287 32.34 -17.23 39.05
CA TYR A 287 30.94 -17.05 38.76
C TYR A 287 30.23 -18.39 38.97
N GLU A 288 29.24 -18.41 39.85
CA GLU A 288 28.39 -19.57 40.05
C GLU A 288 27.17 -19.46 39.14
N PHE A 289 26.84 -20.56 38.45
CA PHE A 289 25.67 -20.66 37.59
C PHE A 289 24.81 -21.84 38.02
N GLU A 290 23.50 -21.67 37.95
CA GLU A 290 22.53 -22.76 38.06
C GLU A 290 21.70 -22.82 36.78
N LEU A 291 21.69 -23.98 36.13
CA LEU A 291 20.83 -24.27 34.98
C LEU A 291 19.71 -25.20 35.43
N TRP A 292 18.48 -24.85 35.05
CA TRP A 292 17.28 -25.60 35.40
C TRP A 292 16.38 -25.77 34.18
N ALA A 293 15.80 -26.95 34.00
CA ALA A 293 14.78 -27.21 32.99
C ALA A 293 13.74 -28.23 33.45
N THR A 294 12.46 -27.97 33.17
CA THR A 294 11.34 -28.86 33.52
C THR A 294 10.91 -29.73 32.36
N ASN A 295 10.31 -30.89 32.64
CA ASN A 295 9.84 -31.85 31.63
C ASN A 295 10.94 -32.21 30.61
N THR A 296 12.15 -32.42 31.10
CA THR A 296 13.34 -32.72 30.30
C THR A 296 13.32 -34.18 29.86
N PRO A 297 13.33 -34.49 28.55
CA PRO A 297 13.37 -35.87 28.08
C PRO A 297 14.74 -36.50 28.34
N ALA A 298 14.84 -37.82 28.18
CA ALA A 298 16.13 -38.49 28.19
C ALA A 298 17.02 -37.96 27.06
N ASN A 299 18.34 -37.86 27.28
CA ASN A 299 19.31 -37.39 26.29
C ASN A 299 19.00 -35.96 25.83
N ALA A 300 19.03 -35.01 26.77
CA ALA A 300 18.69 -33.61 26.56
C ALA A 300 19.64 -32.66 27.30
N TYR A 301 19.61 -31.38 26.93
CA TYR A 301 20.40 -30.34 27.57
C TYR A 301 19.59 -29.08 27.87
N VAL A 302 20.13 -28.29 28.79
CA VAL A 302 19.89 -26.85 28.92
C VAL A 302 21.24 -26.16 28.89
N ALA A 303 21.38 -25.07 28.14
CA ALA A 303 22.65 -24.36 27.99
C ALA A 303 22.45 -22.85 28.01
N VAL A 304 23.44 -22.14 28.55
CA VAL A 304 23.57 -20.69 28.48
C VAL A 304 24.77 -20.33 27.61
N ALA A 305 24.62 -19.35 26.71
CA ALA A 305 25.73 -18.79 25.95
C ALA A 305 25.90 -17.29 26.19
N PHE A 306 27.15 -16.84 26.06
CA PHE A 306 27.57 -15.45 26.25
C PHE A 306 28.05 -14.90 24.91
N SER A 307 27.35 -13.89 24.39
CA SER A 307 27.63 -13.27 23.09
C SER A 307 27.79 -11.76 23.21
N ASP A 308 28.59 -11.18 22.32
CA ASP A 308 28.77 -9.72 22.23
C ASP A 308 27.59 -9.03 21.53
N ASP A 309 26.75 -9.79 20.81
CA ASP A 309 25.58 -9.27 20.11
C ASP A 309 24.33 -10.15 20.34
N ASN A 310 23.21 -9.80 19.72
CA ASN A 310 21.95 -10.53 19.85
C ASN A 310 21.77 -11.61 18.77
N LEU A 311 22.85 -12.05 18.12
CA LEU A 311 22.86 -13.11 17.11
C LEU A 311 23.69 -14.31 17.61
N MET A 312 23.15 -15.52 17.47
CA MET A 312 23.92 -16.73 17.76
C MET A 312 25.08 -16.82 16.76
N GLY A 313 26.30 -16.97 17.29
CA GLY A 313 27.53 -16.84 16.54
C GLY A 313 28.73 -17.17 17.40
N ASP A 314 29.73 -16.28 17.43
CA ASP A 314 31.00 -16.43 18.16
C ASP A 314 30.83 -16.39 19.69
N ASP A 315 30.14 -17.40 20.23
CA ASP A 315 29.62 -17.43 21.60
C ASP A 315 30.31 -18.50 22.45
N SER A 316 30.64 -18.13 23.69
CA SER A 316 31.04 -19.10 24.72
C SER A 316 29.81 -19.74 25.32
N VAL A 317 29.72 -21.08 25.32
CA VAL A 317 28.56 -21.83 25.80
C VAL A 317 28.90 -22.67 27.03
N SER A 318 28.04 -22.65 28.04
CA SER A 318 28.05 -23.59 29.17
C SER A 318 26.80 -24.44 29.10
N GLU A 319 26.96 -25.75 28.92
CA GLU A 319 25.88 -26.71 28.74
C GLU A 319 25.76 -27.65 29.95
N CYS A 320 24.52 -27.91 30.36
CA CYS A 320 24.15 -28.94 31.33
C CYS A 320 23.41 -30.05 30.57
N THR A 321 23.97 -31.25 30.54
CA THR A 321 23.49 -32.37 29.72
C THR A 321 23.04 -33.54 30.60
N LEU A 322 21.89 -34.11 30.29
CA LEU A 322 21.42 -35.40 30.78
C LEU A 322 21.63 -36.42 29.68
N VAL A 323 22.64 -37.27 29.77
CA VAL A 323 22.92 -38.34 28.80
C VAL A 323 23.08 -39.66 29.53
N ASN A 324 22.38 -40.70 29.08
CA ASN A 324 22.42 -42.03 29.72
C ASN A 324 22.13 -41.99 31.24
N GLY A 325 21.21 -41.12 31.66
CA GLY A 325 20.83 -40.92 33.06
C GLY A 325 21.85 -40.17 33.92
N ARG A 326 22.96 -39.69 33.34
CA ARG A 326 23.99 -38.92 34.04
C ARG A 326 23.89 -37.45 33.70
N VAL A 327 23.94 -36.61 34.74
CA VAL A 327 23.97 -35.16 34.61
C VAL A 327 25.42 -34.70 34.62
N ASN A 328 25.85 -34.03 33.57
CA ASN A 328 27.17 -33.45 33.43
C ASN A 328 27.07 -31.99 32.99
N ALA A 329 28.15 -31.22 33.20
CA ALA A 329 28.28 -29.87 32.65
C ALA A 329 29.58 -29.74 31.86
N TYR A 330 29.49 -29.05 30.73
CA TYR A 330 30.59 -28.87 29.79
C TYR A 330 30.64 -27.44 29.25
N MET A 331 31.79 -27.10 28.70
CA MET A 331 32.05 -25.91 27.90
C MET A 331 32.03 -26.28 26.41
N SER A 332 31.32 -25.47 25.62
CA SER A 332 31.27 -25.56 24.16
C SER A 332 31.38 -24.17 23.54
N TYR A 333 31.58 -24.12 22.22
CA TYR A 333 31.70 -22.88 21.45
C TYR A 333 30.75 -22.93 20.27
N ASN A 334 30.06 -21.81 20.01
CA ASN A 334 29.26 -21.65 18.81
C ASN A 334 30.11 -21.01 17.71
N GLU A 335 30.01 -21.55 16.49
CA GLU A 335 30.51 -20.92 15.28
C GLU A 335 29.35 -20.82 14.29
N GLY A 336 28.88 -19.58 14.07
CA GLY A 336 27.59 -19.33 13.42
C GLY A 336 26.44 -20.00 14.18
N LYS A 337 25.80 -21.01 13.58
CA LYS A 337 24.69 -21.77 14.20
C LYS A 337 25.07 -23.19 14.61
N SER A 338 26.34 -23.55 14.45
CA SER A 338 26.87 -24.85 14.86
C SER A 338 27.47 -24.74 16.25
N ASN A 339 27.31 -25.78 17.06
CA ASN A 339 27.95 -25.87 18.37
C ASN A 339 28.97 -27.01 18.36
N THR A 340 30.15 -26.74 18.92
CA THR A 340 31.21 -27.74 19.09
C THR A 340 31.70 -27.73 20.53
N ARG A 341 31.71 -28.90 21.18
CA ARG A 341 32.27 -29.05 22.53
C ARG A 341 33.78 -28.83 22.52
N LEU A 342 34.32 -28.14 23.54
CA LEU A 342 35.77 -27.88 23.63
C LEU A 342 36.56 -29.17 23.80
N ARG A 343 37.83 -29.17 23.35
CA ARG A 343 38.76 -30.30 23.51
C ARG A 343 38.96 -30.69 24.98
N ASP A 344 39.06 -29.69 25.85
CA ASP A 344 38.95 -29.86 27.31
C ASP A 344 37.63 -29.22 27.76
N PRO A 345 36.54 -30.02 27.83
CA PRO A 345 35.20 -29.48 28.03
C PRO A 345 34.93 -29.07 29.47
N THR A 346 35.80 -29.42 30.42
CA THR A 346 35.69 -28.98 31.82
C THR A 346 36.72 -27.91 32.16
N SER A 347 37.51 -27.46 31.18
CA SER A 347 38.48 -26.38 31.40
C SER A 347 37.75 -25.10 31.82
N GLY A 348 38.09 -24.59 33.00
CA GLY A 348 37.46 -23.40 33.56
C GLY A 348 36.02 -23.60 34.04
N LEU A 349 35.50 -24.84 34.08
CA LEU A 349 34.16 -25.18 34.59
C LEU A 349 34.24 -26.34 35.60
N LYS A 350 33.65 -26.15 36.78
CA LYS A 350 33.57 -27.18 37.82
C LYS A 350 32.12 -27.44 38.18
N LEU A 351 31.61 -28.63 37.86
CA LEU A 351 30.30 -29.08 38.31
C LEU A 351 30.32 -29.29 39.82
N MET A 352 29.42 -28.60 40.54
CA MET A 352 29.26 -28.70 41.99
C MET A 352 28.12 -29.65 42.33
N GLU A 353 27.04 -29.62 41.55
CA GLU A 353 25.86 -30.45 41.78
C GLU A 353 25.13 -30.69 40.46
N GLY A 354 24.83 -31.94 40.14
CA GLY A 354 24.00 -32.34 38.99
C GLY A 354 22.89 -33.25 39.47
N LYS A 355 21.63 -32.92 39.16
CA LYS A 355 20.46 -33.68 39.60
C LYS A 355 19.46 -33.83 38.46
N TYR A 356 18.85 -35.01 38.41
CA TYR A 356 17.70 -35.28 37.57
C TYR A 356 16.64 -36.00 38.41
N SER A 357 15.54 -35.31 38.71
CA SER A 357 14.42 -35.83 39.53
C SER A 357 13.11 -35.30 38.98
N ASP A 358 12.09 -36.15 38.94
CA ASP A 358 10.72 -35.78 38.54
C ASP A 358 10.65 -35.10 37.16
N GLY A 359 11.50 -35.55 36.23
CA GLY A 359 11.62 -34.96 34.89
C GLY A 359 12.32 -33.60 34.85
N ASN A 360 12.89 -33.12 35.95
CA ASN A 360 13.59 -31.84 36.01
C ASN A 360 15.11 -32.04 35.98
N LEU A 361 15.79 -31.31 35.10
CA LEU A 361 17.24 -31.27 34.98
C LEU A 361 17.79 -30.05 35.72
N TYR A 362 18.77 -30.28 36.59
CA TYR A 362 19.44 -29.25 37.38
C TYR A 362 20.96 -29.43 37.35
N CYS A 363 21.69 -28.36 37.04
CA CYS A 363 23.13 -28.28 37.25
C CYS A 363 23.49 -27.00 38.00
N ARG A 364 24.37 -27.11 39.00
CA ARG A 364 25.07 -25.98 39.60
C ARG A 364 26.56 -26.14 39.38
N PHE A 365 27.21 -25.14 38.79
CA PHE A 365 28.63 -25.18 38.49
C PHE A 365 29.31 -23.82 38.71
N GLU A 366 30.61 -23.86 39.00
CA GLU A 366 31.47 -22.70 39.02
C GLU A 366 32.18 -22.55 37.68
N ARG A 367 32.26 -21.33 37.15
CA ARG A 367 33.01 -20.97 35.95
C ARG A 367 34.04 -19.89 36.26
N GLN A 368 35.21 -19.97 35.61
CA GLN A 368 36.26 -18.95 35.69
C GLN A 368 35.80 -17.63 35.07
N ALA A 369 36.32 -16.52 35.59
CA ALA A 369 36.02 -15.18 35.10
C ALA A 369 36.53 -14.95 33.67
N GLN A 370 37.73 -15.42 33.37
CA GLN A 370 38.39 -15.24 32.08
C GLN A 370 38.72 -16.59 31.47
N LEU A 371 38.34 -16.79 30.21
CA LEU A 371 38.62 -18.00 29.46
C LEU A 371 38.89 -17.67 27.99
N ALA A 372 40.00 -18.19 27.47
CA ALA A 372 40.36 -18.09 26.07
C ALA A 372 39.72 -19.26 25.30
N ILE A 373 38.85 -18.96 24.33
CA ILE A 373 38.20 -19.96 23.48
C ILE A 373 38.31 -19.48 22.03
N ALA A 374 38.83 -20.33 21.13
CA ALA A 374 38.93 -20.05 19.69
C ALA A 374 39.52 -18.65 19.38
N ASP A 375 40.69 -18.34 19.97
CA ASP A 375 41.41 -17.06 19.86
C ASP A 375 40.68 -15.81 20.39
N LYS A 376 39.50 -15.98 20.99
CA LYS A 376 38.71 -14.93 21.64
C LYS A 376 38.78 -15.07 23.16
N GLN A 377 38.98 -13.93 23.83
CA GLN A 377 38.98 -13.87 25.30
C GLN A 377 37.58 -13.50 25.81
N PHE A 378 36.96 -14.42 26.54
CA PHE A 378 35.69 -14.18 27.22
C PHE A 378 35.95 -13.77 28.66
N ASP A 379 35.46 -12.59 29.04
CA ASP A 379 35.62 -12.04 30.39
C ASP A 379 34.26 -11.74 31.00
N MET A 380 33.85 -12.54 31.98
CA MET A 380 32.55 -12.45 32.66
C MET A 380 32.32 -11.15 33.44
N ALA A 381 33.35 -10.31 33.61
CA ALA A 381 33.19 -8.95 34.12
C ALA A 381 32.59 -7.99 33.08
N LYS A 382 32.66 -8.34 31.79
CA LYS A 382 32.04 -7.58 30.69
C LYS A 382 30.54 -7.85 30.59
N GLU A 383 29.89 -7.04 29.77
CA GLU A 383 28.48 -7.19 29.44
C GLU A 383 28.31 -8.10 28.22
N TYR A 384 27.40 -9.07 28.31
CA TYR A 384 27.09 -10.00 27.23
C TYR A 384 25.59 -10.14 27.04
N HIS A 385 25.16 -10.42 25.82
CA HIS A 385 23.85 -11.00 25.60
C HIS A 385 23.84 -12.45 26.08
N LEU A 386 22.84 -12.79 26.89
CA LEU A 386 22.64 -14.15 27.39
C LEU A 386 21.70 -14.88 26.46
N PHE A 387 22.17 -15.98 25.88
CA PHE A 387 21.33 -16.92 25.16
C PHE A 387 21.02 -18.07 26.09
N LEU A 388 19.77 -18.51 26.12
CA LEU A 388 19.37 -19.69 26.87
C LEU A 388 18.60 -20.60 25.93
N ALA A 389 19.00 -21.86 25.86
CA ALA A 389 18.38 -22.86 24.99
C ALA A 389 18.29 -24.22 25.67
N ARG A 390 17.35 -25.05 25.22
CA ARG A 390 17.25 -26.46 25.60
C ARG A 390 16.94 -27.33 24.39
N GLY A 391 17.48 -28.54 24.34
CA GLY A 391 17.30 -29.42 23.19
C GLY A 391 17.84 -30.83 23.42
N PRO A 392 17.91 -31.65 22.37
CA PRO A 392 18.48 -33.00 22.46
C PRO A 392 20.01 -32.96 22.62
N ALA A 393 20.54 -33.89 23.41
CA ALA A 393 21.96 -34.03 23.71
C ALA A 393 22.45 -35.45 23.44
N SER A 394 23.75 -35.57 23.20
CA SER A 394 24.45 -36.84 23.00
C SER A 394 25.79 -36.82 23.73
N ASP A 395 26.46 -37.97 23.80
CA ASP A 395 27.81 -38.07 24.36
C ASP A 395 28.80 -37.14 23.63
N ASN A 396 28.57 -36.85 22.35
CA ASN A 396 29.46 -36.04 21.51
C ASN A 396 29.16 -34.53 21.54
N GLY A 397 28.06 -34.09 22.18
CA GLY A 397 27.68 -32.68 22.18
C GLY A 397 26.17 -32.46 22.21
N ILE A 398 25.78 -31.19 22.08
CA ILE A 398 24.39 -30.74 22.02
C ILE A 398 23.93 -30.51 20.59
N SER A 399 22.65 -30.73 20.33
CA SER A 399 22.05 -30.59 18.99
C SER A 399 21.10 -29.39 18.89
N TYR A 400 20.52 -29.20 17.70
CA TYR A 400 19.57 -28.13 17.41
C TYR A 400 18.40 -28.09 18.41
N HIS A 401 18.20 -26.94 19.05
CA HIS A 401 17.21 -26.70 20.12
C HIS A 401 15.86 -26.18 19.60
N ASP A 402 15.62 -26.23 18.29
CA ASP A 402 14.36 -25.83 17.66
C ASP A 402 13.83 -24.48 18.18
N ARG A 403 12.56 -24.43 18.64
CA ARG A 403 11.91 -23.23 19.20
C ARG A 403 12.19 -22.98 20.68
N GLN A 404 12.95 -23.84 21.35
CA GLN A 404 13.20 -23.76 22.78
C GLN A 404 14.46 -22.91 23.07
N LYS A 405 14.39 -21.61 22.76
CA LYS A 405 15.48 -20.64 22.94
C LYS A 405 15.00 -19.22 23.25
N THR A 406 15.88 -18.41 23.85
CA THR A 406 15.65 -17.00 24.17
C THR A 406 16.98 -16.24 24.21
N VAL A 407 16.96 -14.91 24.00
CA VAL A 407 18.12 -14.01 24.09
C VAL A 407 17.81 -12.79 24.94
N SER A 408 18.71 -12.37 25.81
CA SER A 408 18.47 -11.18 26.64
C SER A 408 18.21 -9.91 25.81
N ALA A 409 17.25 -9.09 26.24
CA ALA A 409 16.85 -7.84 25.57
C ALA A 409 17.98 -6.83 25.42
N ARG A 410 18.91 -6.87 26.36
CA ARG A 410 20.09 -6.02 26.46
C ARG A 410 21.29 -6.87 26.82
N SER A 411 22.48 -6.33 26.62
CA SER A 411 23.69 -6.86 27.23
C SER A 411 23.57 -6.76 28.75
N VAL A 412 24.01 -7.81 29.43
CA VAL A 412 23.86 -8.00 30.88
C VAL A 412 25.24 -8.14 31.48
N ARG A 413 25.47 -7.39 32.56
CA ARG A 413 26.65 -7.59 33.42
C ARG A 413 26.31 -8.67 34.44
N LEU A 414 27.13 -9.71 34.53
CA LEU A 414 26.87 -10.83 35.46
C LEU A 414 27.00 -10.44 36.96
N ALA A 415 27.49 -9.24 37.25
CA ALA A 415 27.48 -8.64 38.58
C ALA A 415 26.15 -7.96 38.93
N GLU A 416 25.28 -7.69 37.96
CA GLU A 416 23.94 -7.14 38.22
C GLU A 416 23.02 -8.24 38.75
N THR A 417 22.33 -7.97 39.86
CA THR A 417 21.23 -8.79 40.36
C THR A 417 19.91 -8.28 39.77
N GLY A 418 19.01 -9.18 39.39
CA GLY A 418 17.78 -8.80 38.67
C GLY A 418 17.24 -9.87 37.73
N SER A 419 15.96 -9.78 37.37
CA SER A 419 15.41 -10.54 36.25
C SER A 419 15.77 -9.88 34.93
N VAL A 420 16.37 -10.64 34.03
CA VAL A 420 16.79 -10.14 32.72
C VAL A 420 15.59 -10.21 31.76
N GLY A 421 15.22 -9.05 31.24
CA GLY A 421 14.23 -8.93 30.17
C GLY A 421 14.74 -9.50 28.85
N ALA A 422 13.82 -9.70 27.93
CA ALA A 422 14.02 -10.53 26.76
C ALA A 422 13.56 -9.73 25.51
N SER A 423 14.38 -9.69 24.44
CA SER A 423 14.29 -8.84 23.23
C SER A 423 12.90 -8.95 22.56
N LYS A 424 12.22 -7.92 22.05
CA LYS A 424 10.76 -8.08 21.74
C LYS A 424 10.38 -8.47 20.31
N GLY A 425 11.34 -8.72 19.42
CA GLY A 425 11.11 -9.15 18.02
C GLY A 425 10.21 -8.19 17.25
N THR A 426 10.17 -6.94 17.68
CA THR A 426 9.13 -5.99 17.31
C THR A 426 9.17 -5.67 15.82
N LEU A 427 10.37 -5.57 15.24
CA LEU A 427 10.55 -5.36 13.80
C LEU A 427 10.03 -6.55 12.98
N VAL A 428 10.24 -7.79 13.43
CA VAL A 428 9.68 -8.97 12.74
C VAL A 428 8.16 -9.02 12.84
N LYS A 429 7.59 -8.66 13.99
CA LYS A 429 6.12 -8.55 14.17
C LYS A 429 5.52 -7.50 13.25
N LEU A 430 6.14 -6.32 13.17
CA LEU A 430 5.71 -5.24 12.29
C LEU A 430 5.83 -5.64 10.82
N HIS A 431 6.92 -6.30 10.44
CA HIS A 431 7.09 -6.87 9.09
C HIS A 431 5.91 -7.80 8.75
N GLY A 432 5.64 -8.80 9.59
CA GLY A 432 4.54 -9.75 9.37
C GLY A 432 3.17 -9.06 9.31
N ALA A 433 2.89 -8.15 10.24
CA ALA A 433 1.61 -7.44 10.29
C ALA A 433 1.37 -6.57 9.05
N PHE A 434 2.39 -5.84 8.60
CA PHE A 434 2.30 -5.01 7.40
C PHE A 434 2.18 -5.85 6.13
N MET A 435 2.88 -6.99 6.02
CA MET A 435 2.73 -7.90 4.88
C MET A 435 1.32 -8.49 4.82
N VAL A 436 0.74 -8.90 5.94
CA VAL A 436 -0.64 -9.39 6.00
C VAL A 436 -1.64 -8.30 5.61
N ALA A 437 -1.51 -7.08 6.15
CA ALA A 437 -2.38 -5.96 5.79
C ALA A 437 -2.27 -5.58 4.30
N ALA A 438 -1.05 -5.60 3.74
CA ALA A 438 -0.79 -5.28 2.35
C ALA A 438 -1.41 -6.31 1.39
N TRP A 439 -1.18 -7.60 1.64
CA TRP A 439 -1.46 -8.67 0.67
C TRP A 439 -2.79 -9.38 0.91
N MET A 440 -3.18 -9.64 2.17
CA MET A 440 -4.47 -10.28 2.45
C MET A 440 -5.64 -9.30 2.33
N PHE A 441 -5.45 -8.04 2.75
CA PHE A 441 -6.51 -7.03 2.74
C PHE A 441 -6.41 -6.08 1.55
N ALA A 442 -5.43 -5.17 1.55
CA ALA A 442 -5.42 -4.05 0.60
C ALA A 442 -5.30 -4.54 -0.87
N ALA A 443 -4.42 -5.50 -1.14
CA ALA A 443 -4.22 -6.02 -2.50
C ALA A 443 -5.47 -6.74 -3.01
N SER A 444 -6.05 -7.62 -2.19
CA SER A 444 -7.21 -8.43 -2.55
C SER A 444 -8.45 -7.57 -2.80
N CYS A 445 -8.72 -6.59 -1.94
CA CYS A 445 -9.76 -5.60 -2.19
C CYS A 445 -9.51 -4.81 -3.48
N GLY A 446 -8.26 -4.34 -3.69
CA GLY A 446 -7.93 -3.54 -4.86
C GLY A 446 -8.05 -4.30 -6.19
N ILE A 447 -7.74 -5.59 -6.22
CA ILE A 447 -7.95 -6.47 -7.38
C ILE A 447 -9.46 -6.65 -7.63
N LEU A 448 -10.25 -6.85 -6.57
CA LEU A 448 -11.70 -7.01 -6.68
C LEU A 448 -12.35 -5.77 -7.34
N PHE A 449 -12.00 -4.57 -6.86
CA PHE A 449 -12.48 -3.30 -7.44
C PHE A 449 -12.14 -3.18 -8.93
N ALA A 450 -10.89 -3.48 -9.31
CA ALA A 450 -10.44 -3.37 -10.69
C ALA A 450 -11.11 -4.36 -11.65
N ARG A 451 -11.58 -5.51 -11.15
CA ARG A 451 -12.17 -6.58 -11.95
C ARG A 451 -13.69 -6.45 -12.09
N TYR A 452 -14.42 -6.28 -11.00
CA TYR A 452 -15.89 -6.42 -11.00
C TYR A 452 -16.66 -5.11 -10.87
N PHE A 453 -16.01 -4.02 -10.41
CA PHE A 453 -16.72 -2.78 -10.05
C PHE A 453 -16.64 -1.69 -11.10
N ARG A 454 -16.11 -1.97 -12.29
CA ARG A 454 -16.02 -1.00 -13.40
C ARG A 454 -17.37 -0.43 -13.83
N LEU A 455 -18.42 -1.24 -13.74
CA LEU A 455 -19.80 -0.90 -14.10
C LEU A 455 -20.71 -0.71 -12.86
N THR A 456 -20.10 -0.36 -11.72
CA THR A 456 -20.81 -0.08 -10.47
C THR A 456 -20.51 1.36 -10.06
N TRP A 457 -21.54 2.12 -9.70
CA TRP A 457 -21.48 3.58 -9.52
C TRP A 457 -21.16 4.36 -10.80
N VAL A 458 -21.73 3.94 -11.91
CA VAL A 458 -21.65 4.61 -13.21
C VAL A 458 -22.16 6.04 -13.07
N GLY A 459 -21.39 7.02 -13.54
CA GLY A 459 -21.72 8.43 -13.45
C GLY A 459 -21.33 9.11 -12.12
N LYS A 460 -20.86 8.36 -11.12
CA LYS A 460 -20.23 8.91 -9.92
C LYS A 460 -18.71 8.91 -10.07
N GLN A 461 -18.11 10.08 -9.98
CA GLN A 461 -16.68 10.29 -10.15
C GLN A 461 -16.11 11.08 -8.98
N LEU A 462 -14.88 10.78 -8.60
CA LEU A 462 -14.12 11.55 -7.62
C LEU A 462 -12.88 12.12 -8.32
N GLY A 463 -12.78 13.44 -8.40
CA GLY A 463 -11.69 14.11 -9.14
C GLY A 463 -11.66 13.75 -10.63
N GLY A 464 -12.83 13.66 -11.27
CA GLY A 464 -12.98 13.34 -12.70
C GLY A 464 -12.61 11.90 -13.10
N LYS A 465 -12.45 11.01 -12.12
CA LYS A 465 -12.14 9.59 -12.35
C LYS A 465 -13.22 8.71 -11.74
N ASP A 466 -13.47 7.57 -12.39
CA ASP A 466 -14.45 6.59 -11.91
C ASP A 466 -14.04 6.04 -10.54
N LEU A 467 -15.04 5.84 -9.67
CA LEU A 467 -14.82 5.43 -8.29
C LEU A 467 -14.01 4.13 -8.17
N TRP A 468 -14.31 3.12 -8.98
CA TRP A 468 -13.57 1.85 -8.97
C TRP A 468 -12.07 2.05 -9.21
N PHE A 469 -11.71 2.99 -10.10
CA PHE A 469 -10.32 3.27 -10.43
C PHE A 469 -9.62 4.03 -9.32
N VAL A 470 -10.34 4.94 -8.66
CA VAL A 470 -9.84 5.65 -7.48
C VAL A 470 -9.58 4.69 -6.32
N PHE A 471 -10.54 3.82 -5.99
CA PHE A 471 -10.38 2.83 -4.92
C PHE A 471 -9.27 1.84 -5.22
N HIS A 472 -9.21 1.29 -6.44
CA HIS A 472 -8.10 0.43 -6.86
C HIS A 472 -6.75 1.13 -6.69
N ARG A 473 -6.62 2.38 -7.15
CA ARG A 473 -5.36 3.13 -7.04
C ARG A 473 -4.96 3.37 -5.58
N ILE A 474 -5.89 3.79 -4.73
CA ILE A 474 -5.60 4.04 -3.30
C ILE A 474 -5.15 2.75 -2.62
N LEU A 475 -5.88 1.64 -2.82
CA LEU A 475 -5.55 0.35 -2.22
C LEU A 475 -4.20 -0.19 -2.72
N MET A 476 -3.89 -0.05 -4.01
CA MET A 476 -2.58 -0.46 -4.55
C MET A 476 -1.43 0.41 -4.02
N ILE A 477 -1.65 1.71 -3.81
CA ILE A 477 -0.64 2.58 -3.16
C ILE A 477 -0.42 2.14 -1.72
N ILE A 478 -1.48 1.84 -0.97
CA ILE A 478 -1.37 1.32 0.41
C ILE A 478 -0.61 -0.01 0.42
N THR A 479 -0.96 -0.96 -0.45
CA THR A 479 -0.23 -2.24 -0.60
C THR A 479 1.25 -2.00 -0.87
N TRP A 480 1.58 -1.11 -1.82
CA TRP A 480 2.96 -0.79 -2.15
C TRP A 480 3.71 -0.20 -0.96
N LEU A 481 3.17 0.85 -0.31
CA LEU A 481 3.81 1.50 0.84
C LEU A 481 4.05 0.54 2.00
N LEU A 482 3.04 -0.25 2.37
CA LEU A 482 3.17 -1.25 3.44
C LEU A 482 4.23 -2.31 3.10
N THR A 483 4.28 -2.76 1.84
CA THR A 483 5.28 -3.74 1.38
C THR A 483 6.68 -3.16 1.46
N VAL A 484 6.90 -1.92 1.01
CA VAL A 484 8.22 -1.25 1.08
C VAL A 484 8.67 -1.11 2.53
N ILE A 485 7.80 -0.60 3.41
CA ILE A 485 8.14 -0.41 4.82
C ILE A 485 8.45 -1.77 5.46
N ALA A 486 7.58 -2.77 5.29
CA ALA A 486 7.78 -4.10 5.83
C ALA A 486 9.08 -4.74 5.34
N PHE A 487 9.42 -4.58 4.06
CA PHE A 487 10.66 -5.09 3.48
C PHE A 487 11.88 -4.42 4.14
N ILE A 488 11.87 -3.11 4.34
CA ILE A 488 12.97 -2.41 5.04
C ILE A 488 13.10 -2.92 6.48
N LEU A 489 12.00 -3.06 7.21
CA LEU A 489 12.01 -3.49 8.63
C LEU A 489 12.72 -4.84 8.82
N ILE A 490 12.48 -5.82 7.95
CA ILE A 490 13.10 -7.14 8.10
C ILE A 490 14.59 -7.13 7.78
N PHE A 491 15.05 -6.34 6.82
CA PHE A 491 16.49 -6.21 6.54
C PHE A 491 17.24 -5.45 7.65
N VAL A 492 16.59 -4.47 8.27
CA VAL A 492 17.14 -3.78 9.45
C VAL A 492 17.29 -4.73 10.62
N GLU A 493 16.26 -5.55 10.89
CA GLU A 493 16.30 -6.54 11.98
C GLU A 493 17.35 -7.64 11.76
N LEU A 494 17.51 -8.11 10.52
CA LEU A 494 18.43 -9.20 10.22
C LEU A 494 19.88 -8.75 10.01
N GLY A 495 20.12 -7.44 9.82
CA GLY A 495 21.45 -6.89 9.56
C GLY A 495 22.09 -7.34 8.24
N GLY A 496 21.36 -8.09 7.40
CA GLY A 496 21.89 -8.68 6.17
C GLY A 496 20.98 -9.74 5.56
N TRP A 497 21.52 -10.46 4.57
CA TRP A 497 20.83 -11.59 3.94
C TRP A 497 20.85 -12.83 4.87
N THR A 498 19.82 -13.67 4.75
CA THR A 498 19.76 -14.92 5.51
C THR A 498 20.91 -15.87 5.14
N SER A 499 21.63 -16.39 6.14
CA SER A 499 22.64 -17.43 5.95
C SER A 499 22.05 -18.83 5.72
N LEU A 500 20.72 -18.98 5.88
CA LEU A 500 20.03 -20.25 5.63
C LEU A 500 19.91 -20.51 4.12
N PRO A 501 20.17 -21.76 3.66
CA PRO A 501 19.95 -22.16 2.27
C PRO A 501 18.49 -21.96 1.83
N VAL A 502 18.27 -21.77 0.52
CA VAL A 502 16.93 -21.56 -0.07
C VAL A 502 15.99 -22.75 0.20
N THR A 503 16.52 -23.97 0.28
CA THR A 503 15.75 -25.17 0.62
C THR A 503 15.18 -25.13 2.03
N THR A 504 15.83 -24.43 2.95
CA THR A 504 15.42 -24.29 4.35
C THR A 504 14.62 -22.99 4.58
N ASN A 505 14.87 -21.94 3.79
CA ASN A 505 14.16 -20.66 3.88
C ASN A 505 13.65 -20.18 2.51
N PRO A 506 12.65 -20.86 1.92
CA PRO A 506 12.05 -20.44 0.65
C PRO A 506 11.28 -19.12 0.77
N HIS A 507 10.78 -18.78 1.97
CA HIS A 507 10.04 -17.54 2.24
C HIS A 507 10.83 -16.29 1.81
N ALA A 508 12.11 -16.19 2.17
CA ALA A 508 12.93 -15.02 1.85
C ALA A 508 13.08 -14.79 0.33
N VAL A 509 13.28 -15.85 -0.44
CA VAL A 509 13.44 -15.75 -1.90
C VAL A 509 12.11 -15.39 -2.57
N ILE A 510 11.02 -16.09 -2.22
CA ILE A 510 9.69 -15.80 -2.76
C ILE A 510 9.24 -14.38 -2.38
N GLY A 511 9.57 -13.92 -1.16
CA GLY A 511 9.29 -12.56 -0.69
C GLY A 511 10.01 -11.48 -1.50
N VAL A 512 11.29 -11.69 -1.83
CA VAL A 512 12.05 -10.77 -2.71
C VAL A 512 11.46 -10.74 -4.11
N VAL A 513 11.18 -11.90 -4.72
CA VAL A 513 10.55 -11.98 -6.05
C VAL A 513 9.22 -11.24 -6.05
N THR A 514 8.37 -11.49 -5.05
CA THR A 514 7.08 -10.82 -4.88
C THR A 514 7.24 -9.31 -4.75
N THR A 515 8.22 -8.85 -3.96
CA THR A 515 8.50 -7.43 -3.76
C THR A 515 8.93 -6.78 -5.07
N VAL A 516 9.82 -7.41 -5.85
CA VAL A 516 10.22 -6.90 -7.17
C VAL A 516 9.02 -6.76 -8.11
N LEU A 517 8.15 -7.78 -8.18
CA LEU A 517 6.93 -7.70 -9.01
C LEU A 517 6.00 -6.57 -8.53
N ALA A 518 5.84 -6.39 -7.22
CA ALA A 518 5.07 -5.29 -6.64
C ALA A 518 5.64 -3.92 -7.00
N PHE A 519 6.96 -3.77 -7.04
CA PHE A 519 7.64 -2.54 -7.43
C PHE A 519 7.50 -2.21 -8.90
N ILE A 520 7.50 -3.21 -9.78
CA ILE A 520 7.36 -3.02 -11.23
C ILE A 520 5.96 -2.47 -11.57
N GLN A 521 4.94 -2.79 -10.77
CA GLN A 521 3.54 -2.45 -11.06
C GLN A 521 3.23 -0.95 -11.21
N PRO A 522 3.65 -0.06 -10.29
CA PRO A 522 3.51 1.38 -10.47
C PRO A 522 4.19 1.92 -11.73
N PHE A 523 5.38 1.43 -12.08
CA PHE A 523 6.07 1.85 -13.31
C PHE A 523 5.31 1.42 -14.56
N MET A 524 4.82 0.18 -14.61
CA MET A 524 3.96 -0.28 -15.69
C MET A 524 2.71 0.60 -15.81
N ALA A 525 2.07 0.92 -14.68
CA ALA A 525 0.88 1.77 -14.64
C ALA A 525 1.16 3.21 -15.08
N TYR A 526 2.36 3.74 -14.84
CA TYR A 526 2.80 5.06 -15.31
C TYR A 526 2.87 5.12 -16.85
N PHE A 527 3.40 4.07 -17.49
CA PHE A 527 3.48 3.96 -18.95
C PHE A 527 2.18 3.47 -19.62
N ARG A 528 1.04 3.51 -18.90
CA ARG A 528 -0.26 3.04 -19.40
C ARG A 528 -0.69 3.79 -20.68
N PRO A 529 -0.88 3.09 -21.82
CA PRO A 529 -1.33 3.72 -23.07
C PRO A 529 -2.76 4.27 -23.00
N HIS A 530 -3.02 5.34 -23.76
CA HIS A 530 -4.35 5.98 -23.84
C HIS A 530 -5.43 4.98 -24.33
N PRO A 531 -6.70 5.10 -23.87
CA PRO A 531 -7.80 4.31 -24.43
C PRO A 531 -7.83 4.38 -25.98
N GLY A 532 -7.94 3.24 -26.65
CA GLY A 532 -8.01 3.16 -28.12
C GLY A 532 -6.68 2.98 -28.87
N THR A 533 -5.52 3.06 -28.21
CA THR A 533 -4.22 2.81 -28.91
C THR A 533 -3.93 1.31 -29.14
N PRO A 534 -3.26 0.94 -30.24
CA PRO A 534 -3.07 -0.48 -30.63
C PRO A 534 -2.26 -1.28 -29.62
N LYS A 535 -1.32 -0.66 -28.89
CA LYS A 535 -0.49 -1.37 -27.88
C LYS A 535 -1.15 -1.50 -26.50
N ARG A 536 -2.38 -1.01 -26.31
CA ARG A 536 -3.05 -1.05 -25.00
C ARG A 536 -3.41 -2.46 -24.53
N PHE A 537 -3.64 -3.40 -25.45
CA PHE A 537 -3.90 -4.79 -25.06
C PHE A 537 -2.68 -5.43 -24.38
N ILE A 538 -1.46 -5.11 -24.85
CA ILE A 538 -0.20 -5.59 -24.27
C ILE A 538 -0.09 -5.12 -22.83
N PHE A 539 -0.30 -3.82 -22.59
CA PHE A 539 -0.33 -3.28 -21.24
C PHE A 539 -1.37 -3.98 -20.36
N ASN A 540 -2.60 -4.15 -20.85
CA ASN A 540 -3.68 -4.77 -20.06
C ASN A 540 -3.31 -6.20 -19.63
N TRP A 541 -2.75 -7.00 -20.54
CA TRP A 541 -2.32 -8.36 -20.25
C TRP A 541 -1.12 -8.40 -19.31
N ALA A 542 -0.10 -7.58 -19.57
CA ALA A 542 1.10 -7.55 -18.75
C ALA A 542 0.79 -7.07 -17.32
N HIS A 543 0.06 -5.95 -17.18
CA HIS A 543 -0.32 -5.40 -15.87
C HIS A 543 -1.18 -6.38 -15.08
N TRP A 544 -2.13 -7.04 -15.75
CA TRP A 544 -2.95 -8.08 -15.16
C TRP A 544 -2.11 -9.28 -14.71
N LEU A 545 -1.26 -9.82 -15.58
CA LEU A 545 -0.46 -11.01 -15.30
C LEU A 545 0.48 -10.77 -14.12
N VAL A 546 1.32 -9.74 -14.21
CA VAL A 546 2.29 -9.39 -13.16
C VAL A 546 1.56 -9.13 -11.83
N GLY A 547 0.34 -8.59 -11.87
CA GLY A 547 -0.38 -8.17 -10.66
C GLY A 547 -0.97 -9.36 -9.92
N ASN A 548 -1.60 -10.28 -10.68
CA ASN A 548 -2.13 -11.51 -10.11
C ASN A 548 -1.00 -12.46 -9.70
N SER A 549 0.10 -12.53 -10.46
CA SER A 549 1.29 -13.29 -10.05
C SER A 549 1.89 -12.78 -8.74
N ALA A 550 2.06 -11.46 -8.60
CA ALA A 550 2.54 -10.86 -7.35
C ALA A 550 1.61 -11.18 -6.17
N HIS A 551 0.29 -11.10 -6.38
CA HIS A 551 -0.69 -11.42 -5.34
C HIS A 551 -0.63 -12.89 -4.90
N ILE A 552 -0.63 -13.83 -5.86
CA ILE A 552 -0.52 -15.27 -5.57
C ILE A 552 0.78 -15.57 -4.81
N LEU A 553 1.91 -15.05 -5.29
CA LEU A 553 3.20 -15.26 -4.63
C LEU A 553 3.25 -14.61 -3.23
N GLY A 554 2.61 -13.46 -3.04
CA GLY A 554 2.46 -12.82 -1.73
C GLY A 554 1.69 -13.68 -0.74
N ILE A 555 0.57 -14.28 -1.15
CA ILE A 555 -0.18 -15.21 -0.30
C ILE A 555 0.63 -16.47 0.00
N VAL A 556 1.29 -17.07 -1.01
CA VAL A 556 2.19 -18.22 -0.80
C VAL A 556 3.31 -17.87 0.18
N CYS A 557 3.90 -16.68 0.07
CA CYS A 557 4.94 -16.20 0.99
C CYS A 557 4.44 -16.13 2.44
N ILE A 558 3.19 -15.74 2.66
CA ILE A 558 2.56 -15.72 4.00
C ILE A 558 2.40 -17.14 4.55
N PHE A 559 2.00 -18.13 3.74
CA PHE A 559 1.96 -19.53 4.17
C PHE A 559 3.35 -20.03 4.58
N LEU A 560 4.37 -19.76 3.77
CA LEU A 560 5.75 -20.13 4.08
C LEU A 560 6.28 -19.49 5.36
N ALA A 561 5.70 -18.37 5.80
CA ALA A 561 6.10 -17.71 7.04
C ALA A 561 5.66 -18.47 8.30
N VAL A 562 4.58 -19.27 8.24
CA VAL A 562 4.05 -20.01 9.40
C VAL A 562 5.04 -21.08 9.89
N ASP A 563 5.79 -21.67 8.95
CA ASP A 563 6.78 -22.70 9.24
C ASP A 563 8.13 -22.10 9.69
N LEU A 564 8.31 -20.78 9.63
CA LEU A 564 9.51 -20.13 10.12
C LEU A 564 9.50 -20.01 11.64
N ASP A 565 10.54 -20.54 12.29
CA ASP A 565 10.76 -20.38 13.73
C ASP A 565 10.83 -18.90 14.13
N LYS A 566 11.40 -18.07 13.26
CA LYS A 566 11.47 -16.61 13.44
C LYS A 566 10.12 -15.92 13.33
N ALA A 567 9.02 -16.55 12.92
CA ALA A 567 7.72 -15.90 12.93
C ALA A 567 6.94 -16.17 14.22
N ALA A 568 7.29 -17.25 14.93
CA ALA A 568 6.62 -17.74 16.14
C ALA A 568 5.08 -17.83 16.00
N ILE A 569 4.60 -18.13 14.79
CA ILE A 569 3.17 -18.25 14.47
C ILE A 569 2.71 -19.69 14.81
N PRO A 570 1.58 -19.88 15.50
CA PRO A 570 1.01 -21.20 15.72
C PRO A 570 0.60 -21.89 14.42
N TYR A 571 0.82 -23.21 14.32
CA TYR A 571 0.50 -23.98 13.10
C TYR A 571 -0.98 -23.92 12.69
N TRP A 572 -1.90 -23.77 13.65
CA TRP A 572 -3.34 -23.68 13.36
C TRP A 572 -3.71 -22.48 12.48
N VAL A 573 -2.86 -21.44 12.41
CA VAL A 573 -3.06 -20.28 11.53
C VAL A 573 -3.11 -20.68 10.05
N ASN A 574 -2.49 -21.80 9.65
CA ASN A 574 -2.63 -22.34 8.30
C ASN A 574 -4.08 -22.61 7.91
N TRP A 575 -4.92 -23.10 8.83
CA TRP A 575 -6.35 -23.31 8.57
C TRP A 575 -7.10 -22.01 8.32
N LEU A 576 -6.70 -20.94 9.01
CA LEU A 576 -7.26 -19.61 8.83
C LEU A 576 -6.85 -19.03 7.47
N LEU A 577 -5.60 -19.22 7.05
CA LEU A 577 -5.13 -18.83 5.72
C LEU A 577 -5.84 -19.62 4.61
N VAL A 578 -6.07 -20.93 4.78
CA VAL A 578 -6.83 -21.76 3.83
C VAL A 578 -8.27 -21.26 3.72
N ALA A 579 -8.94 -20.99 4.85
CA ALA A 579 -10.29 -20.44 4.86
C ALA A 579 -10.37 -19.08 4.14
N TYR A 580 -9.38 -18.21 4.37
CA TYR A 580 -9.24 -16.95 3.64
C TYR A 580 -9.13 -17.16 2.12
N VAL A 581 -8.27 -18.07 1.66
CA VAL A 581 -8.10 -18.38 0.23
C VAL A 581 -9.40 -18.92 -0.36
N ALA A 582 -10.09 -19.81 0.35
CA ALA A 582 -11.39 -20.34 -0.07
C ALA A 582 -12.44 -19.23 -0.22
N VAL A 583 -12.57 -18.34 0.76
CA VAL A 583 -13.49 -17.19 0.70
C VAL A 583 -13.12 -16.24 -0.45
N HIS A 584 -11.84 -15.98 -0.66
CA HIS A 584 -11.37 -15.14 -1.75
C HIS A 584 -11.71 -15.74 -3.12
N ALA A 585 -11.38 -17.02 -3.33
CA ALA A 585 -11.70 -17.74 -4.57
C ALA A 585 -13.22 -17.84 -4.80
N ALA A 586 -13.99 -18.18 -3.76
CA ALA A 586 -15.45 -18.25 -3.84
C ALA A 586 -16.07 -16.89 -4.21
N SER A 587 -15.58 -15.79 -3.64
CA SER A 587 -16.06 -14.45 -3.96
C SER A 587 -15.78 -14.08 -5.43
N HIS A 588 -14.59 -14.42 -5.92
CA HIS A 588 -14.25 -14.27 -7.34
C HIS A 588 -15.13 -15.14 -8.24
N LEU A 589 -15.39 -16.39 -7.86
CA LEU A 589 -16.25 -17.30 -8.60
C LEU A 589 -17.69 -16.78 -8.65
N VAL A 590 -18.29 -16.44 -7.51
CA VAL A 590 -19.66 -15.92 -7.41
C VAL A 590 -19.83 -14.64 -8.23
N LEU A 591 -18.91 -13.68 -8.11
CA LEU A 591 -18.98 -12.44 -8.89
C LEU A 591 -18.78 -12.68 -10.40
N SER A 592 -17.95 -13.65 -10.78
CA SER A 592 -17.76 -14.01 -12.19
C SER A 592 -19.00 -14.70 -12.77
N LEU A 593 -19.60 -15.64 -12.03
CA LEU A 593 -20.84 -16.31 -12.42
C LEU A 593 -21.99 -15.30 -12.52
N ALA A 594 -22.14 -14.42 -11.52
CA ALA A 594 -23.14 -13.36 -11.56
C ALA A 594 -22.95 -12.47 -12.80
N GLN A 595 -21.71 -12.09 -13.12
CA GLN A 595 -21.41 -11.34 -14.34
C GLN A 595 -21.81 -12.09 -15.61
N CYS A 596 -21.54 -13.40 -15.71
CA CYS A 596 -21.99 -14.23 -16.83
C CYS A 596 -23.52 -14.28 -16.94
N CYS A 597 -24.23 -14.47 -15.83
CA CYS A 597 -25.69 -14.51 -15.80
C CYS A 597 -26.30 -13.18 -16.26
N TYR A 598 -25.77 -12.04 -15.80
CA TYR A 598 -26.24 -10.72 -16.23
C TYR A 598 -25.93 -10.42 -17.71
N HIS A 599 -24.88 -11.03 -18.28
CA HIS A 599 -24.60 -10.92 -19.70
C HIS A 599 -25.50 -11.83 -20.57
N ALA A 600 -26.00 -12.94 -20.02
CA ALA A 600 -26.90 -13.86 -20.72
C ALA A 600 -28.34 -13.31 -20.84
N ASP A 601 -28.79 -12.48 -19.89
CA ASP A 601 -30.17 -11.99 -19.75
C ASP A 601 -30.55 -10.82 -20.69
N GLY A 602 -29.81 -10.62 -21.79
CA GLY A 602 -30.25 -9.84 -22.96
C GLY A 602 -30.49 -8.32 -22.81
N SER A 603 -30.40 -7.73 -21.63
CA SER A 603 -30.69 -6.29 -21.42
C SER A 603 -29.43 -5.42 -21.58
N ARG A 604 -29.32 -4.76 -22.75
CA ARG A 604 -28.40 -3.66 -23.11
C ARG A 604 -26.96 -3.79 -22.61
N LYS A 605 -26.04 -4.15 -23.51
CA LYS A 605 -24.60 -4.00 -23.31
C LYS A 605 -24.25 -2.52 -23.07
N PRO A 606 -23.77 -2.09 -21.89
CA PRO A 606 -22.94 -0.90 -21.82
C PRO A 606 -21.60 -1.29 -22.46
N THR A 607 -21.19 -0.59 -23.50
CA THR A 607 -19.94 -0.79 -24.25
C THR A 607 -18.72 -0.53 -23.37
N ALA A 608 -18.43 -1.44 -22.46
CA ALA A 608 -17.12 -1.62 -21.86
C ALA A 608 -17.15 -2.94 -21.11
N VAL A 609 -16.71 -4.03 -21.75
CA VAL A 609 -15.88 -5.10 -21.17
C VAL A 609 -15.81 -6.26 -22.17
N PHE A 610 -14.56 -6.65 -22.51
CA PHE A 610 -14.14 -7.71 -23.44
C PHE A 610 -14.50 -7.57 -24.92
N ALA A 611 -13.55 -7.06 -25.71
CA ALA A 611 -13.41 -7.43 -27.11
C ALA A 611 -12.05 -8.14 -27.29
N MET A 612 -12.03 -9.44 -27.01
CA MET A 612 -11.31 -10.37 -27.88
C MET A 612 -12.38 -11.24 -28.54
N ARG A 613 -12.53 -11.05 -29.87
CA ARG A 613 -13.27 -11.79 -30.92
C ARG A 613 -13.70 -10.75 -31.95
N ASP A 614 -13.47 -10.86 -33.26
CA ASP A 614 -12.91 -11.90 -34.10
C ASP A 614 -12.19 -11.23 -35.29
N LEU A 615 -11.11 -11.84 -35.78
CA LEU A 615 -10.65 -11.64 -37.15
C LEU A 615 -11.67 -12.30 -38.09
N ALA A 616 -12.43 -11.52 -38.85
CA ALA A 616 -13.05 -11.93 -40.12
C ALA A 616 -13.40 -10.69 -40.96
N PRO A 617 -13.34 -10.77 -42.30
CA PRO A 617 -13.23 -9.59 -43.17
C PRO A 617 -14.59 -8.99 -43.55
N HIS A 618 -14.52 -7.70 -43.91
CA HIS A 618 -15.49 -6.86 -44.61
C HIS A 618 -16.79 -7.55 -45.10
N GLN A 619 -17.94 -7.11 -44.58
CA GLN A 619 -19.11 -6.92 -45.43
C GLN A 619 -20.00 -5.79 -44.92
N SER A 620 -20.25 -4.88 -45.85
CA SER A 620 -21.17 -3.75 -45.80
C SER A 620 -22.62 -4.21 -45.60
N ASN A 621 -23.35 -3.58 -44.69
CA ASN A 621 -24.63 -2.98 -45.07
C ASN A 621 -25.18 -1.98 -44.05
N GLN A 622 -25.71 -0.90 -44.61
CA GLN A 622 -26.41 0.19 -43.94
C GLN A 622 -27.80 -0.22 -43.43
N ASN A 623 -28.31 0.63 -42.54
CA ASN A 623 -29.72 0.84 -42.17
C ASN A 623 -30.27 -0.01 -41.01
N HIS A 624 -30.26 0.57 -39.81
CA HIS A 624 -31.45 0.57 -38.96
C HIS A 624 -31.45 1.75 -37.96
N PHE A 625 -32.39 2.66 -38.20
CA PHE A 625 -33.31 3.28 -37.23
C PHE A 625 -32.74 4.13 -36.07
N TYR A 626 -33.10 5.42 -36.10
CA TYR A 626 -33.09 6.32 -34.96
C TYR A 626 -33.72 5.66 -33.74
N SER A 627 -32.90 5.39 -32.71
CA SER A 627 -33.41 5.29 -31.34
C SER A 627 -32.69 6.31 -30.47
N THR A 628 -33.48 7.31 -30.09
CA THR A 628 -33.38 8.04 -28.83
C THR A 628 -32.80 7.18 -27.72
N GLN A 629 -31.69 7.59 -27.10
CA GLN A 629 -31.52 7.61 -25.65
C GLN A 629 -30.24 8.36 -25.30
N GLN A 630 -30.44 9.56 -24.77
CA GLN A 630 -29.79 10.03 -23.56
C GLN A 630 -29.24 8.85 -22.74
N ASP A 631 -27.94 8.55 -22.84
CA ASP A 631 -27.30 7.46 -22.11
C ASP A 631 -27.48 7.72 -20.62
N LYS A 632 -28.48 7.05 -20.04
CA LYS A 632 -28.77 7.07 -18.61
C LYS A 632 -27.51 6.62 -17.88
N LYS A 633 -27.02 7.47 -16.98
CA LYS A 633 -26.01 7.16 -15.95
C LYS A 633 -26.60 6.18 -14.93
N GLU A 634 -27.00 5.00 -15.37
CA GLU A 634 -27.55 3.96 -14.52
C GLU A 634 -26.53 2.82 -14.39
N ASP A 635 -26.41 2.27 -13.19
CA ASP A 635 -25.54 1.14 -12.94
C ASP A 635 -26.01 -0.08 -13.73
N ALA A 636 -25.06 -0.93 -14.17
CA ALA A 636 -25.43 -2.18 -14.84
C ALA A 636 -26.27 -3.08 -13.91
N HIS A 637 -27.19 -3.87 -14.50
CA HIS A 637 -28.02 -4.84 -13.77
C HIS A 637 -27.18 -5.67 -12.78
N GLY A 638 -27.73 -5.88 -11.58
CA GLY A 638 -27.02 -6.55 -10.48
C GLY A 638 -26.07 -5.68 -9.66
N SER A 639 -26.12 -4.34 -9.79
CA SER A 639 -25.26 -3.43 -9.01
C SER A 639 -25.49 -3.50 -7.51
N LEU A 640 -26.74 -3.67 -7.07
CA LEU A 640 -27.07 -3.90 -5.67
C LEU A 640 -26.42 -5.18 -5.13
N PHE A 641 -26.52 -6.28 -5.88
CA PHE A 641 -25.88 -7.55 -5.53
C PHE A 641 -24.36 -7.40 -5.41
N ARG A 642 -23.71 -6.75 -6.39
CA ARG A 642 -22.25 -6.48 -6.33
C ARG A 642 -21.87 -5.68 -5.08
N ARG A 643 -22.66 -4.68 -4.70
CA ARG A 643 -22.41 -3.85 -3.51
C ARG A 643 -22.59 -4.62 -2.20
N ILE A 644 -23.60 -5.49 -2.11
CA ILE A 644 -23.80 -6.37 -0.95
C ILE A 644 -22.63 -7.35 -0.82
N MET A 645 -22.26 -8.01 -1.93
CA MET A 645 -21.12 -8.93 -1.96
C MET A 645 -19.80 -8.24 -1.60
N LEU A 646 -19.58 -7.00 -2.04
CA LEU A 646 -18.42 -6.21 -1.63
C LEU A 646 -18.39 -6.00 -0.12
N GLY A 647 -19.52 -5.63 0.49
CA GLY A 647 -19.61 -5.43 1.93
C GLY A 647 -19.26 -6.70 2.71
N ILE A 648 -19.87 -7.83 2.33
CA ILE A 648 -19.58 -9.15 2.91
C ILE A 648 -18.09 -9.49 2.75
N TYR A 649 -17.55 -9.32 1.54
CA TYR A 649 -16.17 -9.62 1.24
C TYR A 649 -15.18 -8.79 2.08
N ILE A 650 -15.39 -7.47 2.19
CA ILE A 650 -14.53 -6.59 2.99
C ILE A 650 -14.56 -7.01 4.45
N VAL A 651 -15.74 -7.30 5.01
CA VAL A 651 -15.87 -7.76 6.40
C VAL A 651 -15.10 -9.06 6.62
N LEU A 652 -15.32 -10.07 5.78
CA LEU A 652 -14.64 -11.37 5.92
C LEU A 652 -13.12 -11.25 5.75
N VAL A 653 -12.66 -10.55 4.72
CA VAL A 653 -11.21 -10.40 4.49
C VAL A 653 -10.54 -9.58 5.59
N SER A 654 -11.21 -8.54 6.09
CA SER A 654 -10.70 -7.77 7.22
C SER A 654 -10.65 -8.60 8.51
N SER A 655 -11.64 -9.46 8.78
CA SER A 655 -11.64 -10.30 9.98
C SER A 655 -10.55 -11.37 9.91
N PHE A 656 -10.33 -12.01 8.76
CA PHE A 656 -9.21 -12.93 8.57
C PHE A 656 -7.86 -12.23 8.73
N ALA A 657 -7.66 -11.09 8.06
CA ALA A 657 -6.42 -10.33 8.18
C ALA A 657 -6.17 -9.88 9.63
N ALA A 658 -7.20 -9.37 10.32
CA ALA A 658 -7.10 -8.96 11.72
C ALA A 658 -6.77 -10.14 12.64
N ALA A 659 -7.37 -11.31 12.41
CA ALA A 659 -7.07 -12.51 13.18
C ALA A 659 -5.62 -12.97 13.01
N VAL A 660 -5.08 -12.99 11.78
CA VAL A 660 -3.66 -13.30 11.54
C VAL A 660 -2.74 -12.24 12.14
N ILE A 661 -3.08 -10.95 12.01
CA ILE A 661 -2.28 -9.88 12.63
C ILE A 661 -2.30 -10.03 14.15
N ALA A 662 -3.45 -10.34 14.75
CA ALA A 662 -3.56 -10.59 16.19
C ALA A 662 -2.69 -11.78 16.63
N THR A 663 -2.62 -12.86 15.85
CA THR A 663 -1.72 -13.98 16.17
C THR A 663 -0.24 -13.64 15.99
N ILE A 664 0.12 -12.75 15.07
CA ILE A 664 1.51 -12.27 14.93
C ILE A 664 1.89 -11.37 16.11
N VAL A 665 1.00 -10.43 16.48
CA VAL A 665 1.24 -9.46 17.56
C VAL A 665 1.27 -10.15 18.92
N ASN A 666 0.29 -11.01 19.19
CA ASN A 666 0.13 -11.76 20.44
C ASN A 666 0.84 -13.11 20.43
N GLY A 667 1.47 -13.49 19.32
CA GLY A 667 2.15 -14.77 19.18
C GLY A 667 3.16 -14.96 20.30
N PRO A 668 3.33 -16.20 20.78
CA PRO A 668 4.34 -16.57 21.75
C PRO A 668 5.70 -16.59 21.05
N TRP A 669 6.09 -15.44 20.54
CA TRP A 669 7.39 -14.96 20.92
C TRP A 669 7.34 -15.04 22.44
N ALA A 670 8.10 -15.97 23.04
CA ALA A 670 8.78 -15.56 24.26
C ALA A 670 9.12 -14.09 24.03
N LYS A 671 8.73 -13.16 24.91
CA LYS A 671 9.39 -11.85 24.90
C LYS A 671 10.87 -12.27 24.85
N GLN A 672 11.51 -12.09 23.69
CA GLN A 672 12.50 -13.01 23.05
C GLN A 672 13.68 -13.21 23.91
#